data_AF-A0A523KXE7-F1
#
_entry.id   AF-A0A523KXE7-F1
#
_cell.length_a   1.000
_cell.length_b   1.000
_cell.length_c   1.000
_cell.angle_alpha   90.00
_cell.angle_beta   90.00
_cell.angle_gamma   90.00
#
_symmetry.space_group_name_H-M   'P 1'
#
loop_
_entity.id
_entity.type
_entity.pdbx_description
1 polymer ?
#
loop_
_entity_poly.entity_id
_entity_poly.type
_entity_poly.pdbx_seq_one_letter_code
_entity_poly.pdbx_strand_id
1 'polypeptide(L)'
;MPTKREQLVKLISEKINWDDDISRALDYALNVEHTDKSRPRSIDVVKRVLEMGTDRNTLIATLLTDPELLGILDTKEIEQQFGKKVAILTQEVNRLNTLQDCNQSRFKSPEQAEKLRRLLMAIISDVRVMLIKLCYRVERLKLLKHNSYEERRCLAQETLDIFAPLANRLGMGLIKWEMEDLAFRALEPLAFKKIATLLEQKRSERETFIQQFSAQLEKLLLAQDIKPNVKGRVKHIVSIWRKMQKKNLEFHELFDVRAVRILVDSVADCYVVLGIVHTTWQHIPNEFDDYIANPKDNGYQSLHTAVVSDSGQIVEVQIRSFEMHEKSEFGVASHWRYKEGVSLDQRMEDGISAMRDMLEGSVEEVSEVITEISTEISSDRVYIFTPKGQVVDIPRGGTPLDFAYAIHSEVGHRCRGAKVNRRIVNLTTQLETGDEVEILTTKEGRPSRDWMNKNLGFIKSAGTRSKVRNWFNHQDFEHNLLEGKVLYDRILTRYAIHKADLKDLGEHFKRKDTDQFFVDIGRGLITSAQIIGYLQAEPESVDPFKKVKKPAEKTARSKNGISIHGVGNLLTQIGRCCKPVPGDSIIGFITINSGITIHKHNCPNMLALPDEKRQRLIEVEWGQDAQSVYPVEISLTAFQRTGLMQDVSTILANQKINLLNINSNTNKAEQMVYTKLTIEIQKVDQLVLIIDKLSQLPNVQDVKRIV
;
A
#
# COMPACT_ATOMS: atom_id res chain seq x y z
N MET A 1 -27.59 -48.33 3.99
CA MET A 1 -26.63 -47.21 3.82
C MET A 1 -27.26 -46.00 4.49
N PRO A 2 -26.58 -45.33 5.43
CA PRO A 2 -27.17 -44.19 6.12
C PRO A 2 -27.57 -43.10 5.12
N THR A 3 -28.71 -42.47 5.35
CA THR A 3 -29.18 -41.38 4.48
C THR A 3 -28.17 -40.21 4.52
N LYS A 4 -28.11 -39.39 3.44
CA LYS A 4 -27.20 -38.21 3.42
C LYS A 4 -27.39 -37.31 4.65
N ARG A 5 -28.63 -37.24 5.15
CA ARG A 5 -28.99 -36.54 6.38
C ARG A 5 -28.31 -37.18 7.59
N GLU A 6 -28.44 -38.48 7.81
CA GLU A 6 -27.80 -39.19 8.94
C GLU A 6 -26.27 -39.03 8.97
N GLN A 7 -25.61 -39.03 7.81
CA GLN A 7 -24.16 -38.80 7.73
C GLN A 7 -23.77 -37.39 8.17
N LEU A 8 -24.53 -36.38 7.76
CA LEU A 8 -24.29 -34.98 8.12
C LEU A 8 -24.62 -34.71 9.59
N VAL A 9 -25.73 -35.27 10.08
CA VAL A 9 -26.11 -35.19 11.50
C VAL A 9 -24.98 -35.73 12.36
N LYS A 10 -24.45 -36.92 12.03
CA LYS A 10 -23.33 -37.52 12.75
C LYS A 10 -22.09 -36.61 12.73
N LEU A 11 -21.68 -36.15 11.55
CA LEU A 11 -20.53 -35.25 11.36
C LEU A 11 -20.65 -33.93 12.14
N ILE A 12 -21.84 -33.34 12.19
CA ILE A 12 -22.10 -32.10 12.93
C ILE A 12 -22.08 -32.38 14.43
N SER A 13 -22.77 -33.43 14.87
CA SER A 13 -22.88 -33.82 16.29
C SER A 13 -21.55 -34.22 16.92
N GLU A 14 -20.57 -34.66 16.13
CA GLU A 14 -19.20 -34.94 16.60
C GLU A 14 -18.41 -33.68 16.97
N LYS A 15 -18.82 -32.50 16.49
CA LYS A 15 -18.06 -31.25 16.66
C LYS A 15 -18.82 -30.12 17.32
N ILE A 16 -20.15 -30.09 17.21
CA ILE A 16 -21.00 -29.03 17.73
C ILE A 16 -22.20 -29.69 18.43
N ASN A 17 -22.60 -29.12 19.56
CA ASN A 17 -23.81 -29.55 20.26
C ASN A 17 -25.02 -29.45 19.33
N TRP A 18 -25.65 -30.60 19.10
CA TRP A 18 -26.81 -30.71 18.23
C TRP A 18 -28.02 -30.00 18.85
N ASP A 19 -28.75 -29.24 18.04
CA ASP A 19 -29.87 -28.40 18.48
C ASP A 19 -30.96 -28.33 17.41
N ASP A 20 -32.18 -28.00 17.82
CA ASP A 20 -33.37 -27.93 16.96
C ASP A 20 -33.20 -26.88 15.84
N ASP A 21 -32.49 -25.79 16.11
CA ASP A 21 -32.15 -24.77 15.10
C ASP A 21 -31.24 -25.34 14.00
N ILE A 22 -30.26 -26.17 14.35
CA ILE A 22 -29.37 -26.80 13.37
C ILE A 22 -30.16 -27.81 12.54
N SER A 23 -31.06 -28.58 13.16
CA SER A 23 -31.94 -29.49 12.43
C SER A 23 -32.82 -28.74 11.43
N ARG A 24 -33.47 -27.65 11.86
CA ARG A 24 -34.32 -26.83 10.99
C ARG A 24 -33.55 -26.23 9.82
N ALA A 25 -32.38 -25.65 10.08
CA ALA A 25 -31.52 -25.10 9.02
C ALA A 25 -31.03 -26.18 8.04
N LEU A 26 -30.72 -27.38 8.55
CA LEU A 26 -30.33 -28.51 7.70
C LEU A 26 -31.48 -28.99 6.82
N ASP A 27 -32.69 -29.04 7.36
CA ASP A 27 -33.88 -29.44 6.59
C ASP A 27 -34.19 -28.42 5.48
N TYR A 28 -34.03 -27.10 5.75
CA TYR A 28 -34.09 -26.08 4.70
C TYR A 28 -33.05 -26.34 3.59
N ALA A 29 -31.79 -26.59 3.94
CA ALA A 29 -30.72 -26.84 2.97
C ALA A 29 -30.92 -28.14 2.15
N LEU A 30 -31.53 -29.17 2.75
CA LEU A 30 -31.78 -30.46 2.09
C LEU A 30 -32.98 -30.43 1.14
N ASN A 31 -33.96 -29.57 1.40
CA ASN A 31 -35.19 -29.47 0.61
C ASN A 31 -35.04 -28.60 -0.65
N VAL A 32 -33.87 -28.02 -0.89
CA VAL A 32 -33.58 -27.20 -2.06
C VAL A 32 -33.32 -28.08 -3.30
N GLU A 33 -34.04 -27.82 -4.39
CA GLU A 33 -33.81 -28.47 -5.68
C GLU A 33 -32.64 -27.85 -6.42
N HIS A 34 -31.56 -28.63 -6.59
CA HIS A 34 -30.33 -28.16 -7.24
C HIS A 34 -30.46 -28.07 -8.76
N THR A 35 -30.73 -26.86 -9.26
CA THR A 35 -30.91 -26.54 -10.68
C THR A 35 -29.60 -26.22 -11.39
N ASP A 36 -28.65 -25.55 -10.73
CA ASP A 36 -27.37 -25.12 -11.31
C ASP A 36 -26.16 -25.95 -10.85
N LYS A 37 -25.76 -26.92 -11.66
CA LYS A 37 -24.59 -27.80 -11.43
C LYS A 37 -23.23 -27.07 -11.40
N SER A 38 -23.18 -25.81 -11.84
CA SER A 38 -21.95 -25.01 -11.82
C SER A 38 -21.68 -24.35 -10.46
N ARG A 39 -22.69 -24.33 -9.57
CA ARG A 39 -22.60 -23.71 -8.24
C ARG A 39 -22.59 -24.75 -7.12
N PRO A 40 -21.77 -24.53 -6.06
CA PRO A 40 -21.74 -25.42 -4.91
C PRO A 40 -23.00 -25.24 -4.05
N ARG A 41 -23.45 -26.33 -3.43
CA ARG A 41 -24.52 -26.30 -2.43
C ARG A 41 -23.97 -25.96 -1.06
N SER A 42 -24.80 -25.34 -0.23
CA SER A 42 -24.57 -25.11 1.19
C SER A 42 -24.06 -26.36 1.93
N ILE A 43 -24.65 -27.53 1.68
CA ILE A 43 -24.29 -28.81 2.30
C ILE A 43 -22.83 -29.22 2.03
N ASP A 44 -22.34 -28.98 0.81
CA ASP A 44 -20.98 -29.35 0.43
C ASP A 44 -19.97 -28.39 1.10
N VAL A 45 -20.36 -27.13 1.28
CA VAL A 45 -19.59 -26.10 2.01
C VAL A 45 -19.56 -26.36 3.51
N VAL A 46 -20.68 -26.82 4.11
CA VAL A 46 -20.78 -27.12 5.55
C VAL A 46 -19.71 -28.10 6.01
N LYS A 47 -19.43 -29.14 5.22
CA LYS A 47 -18.35 -30.09 5.54
C LYS A 47 -17.01 -29.39 5.71
N ARG A 48 -16.70 -28.42 4.84
CA ARG A 48 -15.46 -27.63 4.91
C ARG A 48 -15.48 -26.69 6.12
N VAL A 49 -16.59 -26.00 6.34
CA VAL A 49 -16.76 -25.06 7.46
C VAL A 49 -16.62 -25.77 8.82
N LEU A 50 -17.07 -27.03 8.92
CA LEU A 50 -16.87 -27.89 10.10
C LEU A 50 -15.42 -28.37 10.28
N GLU A 51 -14.68 -28.56 9.19
CA GLU A 51 -13.23 -28.85 9.25
C GLU A 51 -12.43 -27.66 9.79
N MET A 52 -12.91 -26.43 9.57
CA MET A 52 -12.27 -25.22 10.08
C MET A 52 -12.54 -24.96 11.57
N GLY A 53 -13.49 -25.68 12.18
CA GLY A 53 -13.79 -25.57 13.63
C GLY A 53 -14.53 -24.28 13.98
N THR A 54 -15.77 -24.20 13.52
CA THR A 54 -16.59 -22.99 13.56
C THR A 54 -17.67 -23.04 14.64
N ASP A 55 -18.16 -21.86 15.01
CA ASP A 55 -19.25 -21.71 15.97
C ASP A 55 -20.61 -22.10 15.37
N ARG A 56 -21.55 -22.42 16.25
CA ARG A 56 -22.95 -22.75 15.93
C ARG A 56 -23.58 -21.76 14.93
N ASN A 57 -23.36 -20.45 15.12
CA ASN A 57 -23.99 -19.44 14.27
C ASN A 57 -23.43 -19.43 12.85
N THR A 58 -22.12 -19.66 12.66
CA THR A 58 -21.50 -19.78 11.33
C THR A 58 -22.02 -21.01 10.60
N LEU A 59 -22.21 -22.13 11.29
CA LEU A 59 -22.78 -23.34 10.70
C LEU A 59 -24.20 -23.09 10.18
N ILE A 60 -25.07 -22.51 11.03
CA ILE A 60 -26.45 -22.20 10.67
C ILE A 60 -26.48 -21.19 9.50
N ALA A 61 -25.67 -20.13 9.57
CA ALA A 61 -25.58 -19.16 8.48
C ALA A 61 -25.16 -19.85 7.15
N THR A 62 -24.17 -20.75 7.18
CA THR A 62 -23.72 -21.49 5.97
C THR A 62 -24.84 -22.33 5.35
N LEU A 63 -25.65 -23.00 6.18
CA LEU A 63 -26.79 -23.79 5.71
C LEU A 63 -27.86 -22.93 5.02
N LEU A 64 -28.05 -21.69 5.50
CA LEU A 64 -29.06 -20.76 4.99
C LEU A 64 -28.58 -19.89 3.81
N THR A 65 -27.29 -19.89 3.49
CA THR A 65 -26.69 -19.07 2.42
C THR A 65 -26.67 -19.74 1.04
N ASP A 66 -27.49 -20.76 0.84
CA ASP A 66 -27.59 -21.42 -0.48
C ASP A 66 -28.08 -20.42 -1.54
N PRO A 67 -27.42 -20.31 -2.72
CA PRO A 67 -27.85 -19.41 -3.78
C PRO A 67 -29.31 -19.60 -4.21
N GLU A 68 -29.85 -20.81 -4.07
CA GLU A 68 -31.24 -21.12 -4.45
C GLU A 68 -32.26 -20.78 -3.35
N LEU A 69 -31.80 -20.50 -2.12
CA LEU A 69 -32.65 -19.98 -1.03
C LEU A 69 -32.88 -18.46 -1.11
N LEU A 70 -32.14 -17.77 -1.99
CA LEU A 70 -32.30 -16.33 -2.23
C LEU A 70 -33.69 -16.03 -2.79
N GLY A 71 -34.51 -15.36 -1.98
CA GLY A 71 -35.89 -14.99 -2.33
C GLY A 71 -36.97 -15.91 -1.76
N ILE A 72 -36.59 -17.07 -1.19
CA ILE A 72 -37.51 -18.00 -0.50
C ILE A 72 -37.57 -17.66 1.00
N LEU A 73 -36.44 -17.30 1.60
CA LEU A 73 -36.34 -16.91 3.01
C LEU A 73 -36.02 -15.41 3.12
N ASP A 74 -36.87 -14.64 3.79
CA ASP A 74 -36.59 -13.23 4.07
C ASP A 74 -35.68 -13.08 5.30
N THR A 75 -34.90 -11.99 5.33
CA THR A 75 -33.97 -11.69 6.43
C THR A 75 -34.70 -11.58 7.77
N LYS A 76 -35.95 -11.10 7.76
CA LYS A 76 -36.81 -10.99 8.95
C LYS A 76 -37.24 -12.35 9.50
N GLU A 77 -37.52 -13.33 8.64
CA GLU A 77 -37.90 -14.68 9.06
C GLU A 77 -36.70 -15.40 9.68
N ILE A 78 -35.51 -15.22 9.10
CA ILE A 78 -34.27 -15.75 9.66
C ILE A 78 -33.99 -15.13 11.03
N GLU A 79 -34.21 -13.82 11.19
CA GLU A 79 -34.03 -13.14 12.50
C GLU A 79 -34.99 -13.67 13.57
N GLN A 80 -36.25 -13.95 13.22
CA GLN A 80 -37.24 -14.50 14.14
C GLN A 80 -36.94 -15.95 14.54
N GLN A 81 -36.48 -16.79 13.60
CA GLN A 81 -36.28 -18.22 13.85
C GLN A 81 -34.91 -18.57 14.42
N PHE A 82 -33.84 -17.88 13.97
CA PHE A 82 -32.45 -18.22 14.30
C PHE A 82 -31.69 -17.08 15.01
N GLY A 83 -32.34 -15.93 15.16
CA GLY A 83 -31.80 -14.78 15.87
C GLY A 83 -31.03 -13.78 15.00
N LYS A 84 -30.88 -12.57 15.54
CA LYS A 84 -30.30 -11.41 14.86
C LYS A 84 -28.87 -11.62 14.33
N LYS A 85 -28.03 -12.35 15.08
CA LYS A 85 -26.64 -12.60 14.69
C LYS A 85 -26.55 -13.46 13.42
N VAL A 86 -27.38 -14.49 13.30
CA VAL A 86 -27.42 -15.37 12.12
C VAL A 86 -27.98 -14.61 10.91
N ALA A 87 -29.03 -13.80 11.10
CA ALA A 87 -29.61 -13.00 10.02
C ALA A 87 -28.58 -12.04 9.39
N ILE A 88 -27.80 -11.32 10.22
CA ILE A 88 -26.74 -10.43 9.74
C ILE A 88 -25.66 -11.21 8.97
N LEU A 89 -25.19 -12.35 9.50
CA LEU A 89 -24.18 -13.18 8.83
C LEU A 89 -24.69 -13.69 7.47
N THR A 90 -25.91 -14.23 7.43
CA THR A 90 -26.51 -14.73 6.19
C THR A 90 -26.69 -13.62 5.17
N GLN A 91 -27.14 -12.43 5.58
CA GLN A 91 -27.32 -11.28 4.71
C GLN A 91 -25.99 -10.83 4.08
N GLU A 92 -24.93 -10.70 4.88
CA GLU A 92 -23.61 -10.27 4.41
C GLU A 92 -22.96 -11.33 3.49
N VAL A 93 -23.07 -12.61 3.82
CA VAL A 93 -22.58 -13.70 2.95
C VAL A 93 -23.35 -13.70 1.62
N ASN A 94 -24.68 -13.57 1.66
CA ASN A 94 -25.50 -13.51 0.47
C ASN A 94 -25.14 -12.30 -0.39
N ARG A 95 -24.90 -11.13 0.21
CA ARG A 95 -24.41 -9.93 -0.49
C ARG A 95 -23.09 -10.19 -1.21
N LEU A 96 -22.13 -10.83 -0.54
CA LEU A 96 -20.85 -11.21 -1.16
C LEU A 96 -20.97 -12.30 -2.22
N ASN A 97 -21.95 -13.19 -2.10
CA ASN A 97 -22.26 -14.21 -3.11
C ASN A 97 -23.01 -13.64 -4.32
N THR A 98 -23.75 -12.55 -4.14
CA THR A 98 -24.51 -11.87 -5.20
C THR A 98 -23.64 -10.86 -5.95
N LEU A 99 -22.52 -10.41 -5.38
CA LEU A 99 -21.48 -9.70 -6.13
C LEU A 99 -21.02 -10.59 -7.27
N GLN A 100 -21.43 -10.24 -8.50
CA GLN A 100 -21.18 -11.03 -9.71
C GLN A 100 -19.69 -11.39 -9.82
N ASP A 101 -19.42 -12.69 -9.76
CA ASP A 101 -18.18 -13.26 -10.22
C ASP A 101 -17.93 -12.83 -11.67
N CYS A 102 -16.69 -12.45 -11.98
CA CYS A 102 -16.25 -12.27 -13.36
C CYS A 102 -16.87 -11.12 -14.16
N ASN A 103 -16.87 -9.90 -13.60
CA ASN A 103 -16.92 -8.71 -14.44
C ASN A 103 -15.55 -8.48 -15.12
N GLN A 104 -15.40 -8.97 -16.36
CA GLN A 104 -14.17 -8.90 -17.19
C GLN A 104 -13.54 -7.48 -17.30
N SER A 105 -14.32 -6.44 -16.99
CA SER A 105 -13.90 -5.03 -16.99
C SER A 105 -13.11 -4.60 -15.74
N ARG A 106 -13.11 -5.37 -14.63
CA ARG A 106 -12.54 -4.94 -13.34
C ARG A 106 -11.11 -5.41 -13.03
N PHE A 107 -10.50 -6.26 -13.86
CA PHE A 107 -9.31 -7.04 -13.46
C PHE A 107 -8.16 -6.94 -14.46
N LYS A 108 -7.54 -5.76 -14.61
CA LYS A 108 -6.35 -5.61 -15.46
C LYS A 108 -5.11 -5.10 -14.75
N SER A 109 -5.21 -4.51 -13.56
CA SER A 109 -4.05 -4.06 -12.78
C SER A 109 -4.02 -4.61 -11.35
N PRO A 110 -2.83 -4.90 -10.80
CA PRO A 110 -2.66 -5.35 -9.41
C PRO A 110 -3.20 -4.33 -8.40
N GLU A 111 -3.21 -3.03 -8.74
CA GLU A 111 -3.79 -1.95 -7.93
C GLU A 111 -5.32 -2.05 -7.82
N GLN A 112 -6.01 -2.44 -8.90
CA GLN A 112 -7.48 -2.64 -8.87
C GLN A 112 -7.85 -3.84 -7.98
N ALA A 113 -7.06 -4.91 -8.03
CA ALA A 113 -7.23 -6.06 -7.16
C ALA A 113 -7.01 -5.70 -5.67
N GLU A 114 -6.04 -4.84 -5.35
CA GLU A 114 -5.85 -4.33 -3.98
C GLU A 114 -7.03 -3.45 -3.52
N LYS A 115 -7.50 -2.52 -4.36
CA LYS A 115 -8.68 -1.68 -4.06
C LYS A 115 -9.93 -2.51 -3.79
N LEU A 116 -10.15 -3.58 -4.56
CA LEU A 116 -11.26 -4.49 -4.33
C LEU A 116 -11.08 -5.34 -3.07
N ARG A 117 -9.85 -5.81 -2.77
CA ARG A 117 -9.56 -6.49 -1.50
C ARG A 117 -9.86 -5.59 -0.30
N ARG A 118 -9.52 -4.30 -0.37
CA ARG A 118 -9.88 -3.30 0.65
C ARG A 118 -11.38 -3.11 0.75
N LEU A 119 -12.07 -2.95 -0.37
CA LEU A 119 -13.54 -2.82 -0.39
C LEU A 119 -14.22 -4.04 0.23
N LEU A 120 -13.81 -5.26 -0.14
CA LEU A 120 -14.37 -6.49 0.40
C LEU A 120 -14.14 -6.58 1.92
N MET A 121 -12.97 -6.18 2.41
CA MET A 121 -12.68 -6.17 3.84
C MET A 121 -13.42 -5.04 4.59
N ALA A 122 -13.68 -3.90 3.96
CA ALA A 122 -14.43 -2.79 4.55
C ALA A 122 -15.94 -3.08 4.63
N ILE A 123 -16.48 -3.86 3.69
CA ILE A 123 -17.88 -4.33 3.72
C ILE A 123 -18.09 -5.32 4.87
N ILE A 124 -17.04 -6.05 5.25
CA ILE A 124 -17.16 -7.14 6.21
C ILE A 124 -16.98 -6.62 7.64
N SER A 125 -18.09 -6.65 8.38
CA SER A 125 -18.12 -6.40 9.81
C SER A 125 -17.57 -7.59 10.62
N ASP A 126 -17.68 -8.81 10.08
CA ASP A 126 -17.38 -10.06 10.79
C ASP A 126 -16.58 -11.05 9.91
N VAL A 127 -15.41 -11.50 10.40
CA VAL A 127 -14.51 -12.42 9.68
C VAL A 127 -15.19 -13.75 9.30
N ARG A 128 -16.21 -14.18 10.04
CA ARG A 128 -16.97 -15.41 9.76
C ARG A 128 -17.64 -15.36 8.37
N VAL A 129 -18.05 -14.17 7.93
CA VAL A 129 -18.59 -13.95 6.58
C VAL A 129 -17.53 -14.29 5.52
N MET A 130 -16.29 -13.84 5.71
CA MET A 130 -15.20 -14.14 4.79
C MET A 130 -14.82 -15.62 4.81
N LEU A 131 -14.80 -16.24 6.00
CA LEU A 131 -14.57 -17.67 6.15
C LEU A 131 -15.55 -18.49 5.30
N ILE A 132 -16.85 -18.22 5.44
CA ILE A 132 -17.90 -18.88 4.66
C ILE A 132 -17.67 -18.63 3.16
N LYS A 133 -17.42 -17.38 2.76
CA LYS A 133 -17.17 -17.01 1.34
C LYS A 133 -15.97 -17.76 0.74
N LEU A 134 -14.87 -17.91 1.48
CA LEU A 134 -13.69 -18.63 1.04
C LEU A 134 -13.97 -20.14 0.90
N CYS A 135 -14.74 -20.73 1.81
CA CYS A 135 -15.17 -22.13 1.68
C CYS A 135 -16.07 -22.34 0.45
N TYR A 136 -17.03 -21.43 0.20
CA TYR A 136 -17.82 -21.43 -1.04
C TYR A 136 -16.94 -21.33 -2.28
N ARG A 137 -15.89 -20.49 -2.24
CA ARG A 137 -14.96 -20.32 -3.36
C ARG A 137 -14.19 -21.60 -3.66
N VAL A 138 -13.69 -22.31 -2.65
CA VAL A 138 -13.01 -23.61 -2.82
C VAL A 138 -13.94 -24.64 -3.49
N GLU A 139 -15.16 -24.81 -2.97
CA GLU A 139 -16.09 -25.80 -3.52
C GLU A 139 -16.54 -25.41 -4.94
N ARG A 140 -16.66 -24.10 -5.23
CA ARG A 140 -16.88 -23.61 -6.61
C ARG A 140 -15.71 -23.94 -7.54
N LEU A 141 -14.46 -23.84 -7.08
CA LEU A 141 -13.29 -24.17 -7.88
C LEU A 141 -13.24 -25.67 -8.26
N LYS A 142 -13.79 -26.56 -7.42
CA LYS A 142 -13.90 -28.00 -7.74
C LYS A 142 -14.93 -28.28 -8.83
N LEU A 143 -15.95 -27.44 -8.95
CA LEU A 143 -17.03 -27.58 -9.92
C LEU A 143 -16.73 -26.90 -11.27
N LEU A 144 -15.57 -26.25 -11.44
CA LEU A 144 -15.16 -25.58 -12.67
C LEU A 144 -15.28 -26.42 -13.94
N LYS A 145 -15.27 -27.75 -13.85
CA LYS A 145 -15.48 -28.66 -14.98
C LYS A 145 -16.82 -28.41 -15.71
N HIS A 146 -17.81 -27.86 -15.03
CA HIS A 146 -19.15 -27.59 -15.57
C HIS A 146 -19.30 -26.20 -16.22
N ASN A 147 -18.33 -25.30 -16.02
CA ASN A 147 -18.35 -23.94 -16.55
C ASN A 147 -17.74 -23.84 -17.96
N SER A 148 -17.98 -22.73 -18.66
CA SER A 148 -17.31 -22.42 -19.93
C SER A 148 -15.81 -22.16 -19.71
N TYR A 149 -14.99 -22.29 -20.76
CA TYR A 149 -13.53 -22.07 -20.65
C TYR A 149 -13.19 -20.65 -20.15
N GLU A 150 -13.91 -19.65 -20.63
CA GLU A 150 -13.71 -18.24 -20.24
C GLU A 150 -14.04 -18.01 -18.77
N GLU A 151 -15.17 -18.54 -18.30
CA GLU A 151 -15.56 -18.48 -16.89
C GLU A 151 -14.56 -19.20 -15.99
N ARG A 152 -14.06 -20.37 -16.41
CA ARG A 152 -13.04 -21.11 -15.63
C ARG A 152 -11.78 -20.29 -15.43
N ARG A 153 -11.25 -19.71 -16.51
CA ARG A 153 -10.04 -18.88 -16.42
C ARG A 153 -10.29 -17.65 -15.57
N CYS A 154 -11.42 -16.98 -15.77
CA CYS A 154 -11.74 -15.79 -15.01
C CYS A 154 -11.88 -16.09 -13.51
N LEU A 155 -12.64 -17.13 -13.11
CA LEU A 155 -12.82 -17.52 -11.72
C LEU A 155 -11.50 -17.93 -11.06
N ALA A 156 -10.66 -18.65 -11.79
CA ALA A 156 -9.34 -19.05 -11.32
C ALA A 156 -8.41 -17.84 -11.14
N GLN A 157 -8.40 -16.91 -12.09
CA GLN A 157 -7.62 -15.68 -12.01
C GLN A 157 -8.08 -14.80 -10.83
N GLU A 158 -9.38 -14.58 -10.70
CA GLU A 158 -9.98 -13.86 -9.57
C GLU A 158 -9.59 -14.49 -8.22
N THR A 159 -9.57 -15.82 -8.17
CA THR A 159 -9.14 -16.56 -6.97
C THR A 159 -7.69 -16.26 -6.62
N LEU A 160 -6.77 -16.28 -7.58
CA LEU A 160 -5.36 -16.00 -7.33
C LEU A 160 -5.09 -14.54 -6.98
N ASP A 161 -5.82 -13.60 -7.57
CA ASP A 161 -5.57 -12.17 -7.39
C ASP A 161 -6.23 -11.59 -6.11
N ILE A 162 -7.33 -12.21 -5.66
CA ILE A 162 -8.15 -11.67 -4.57
C ILE A 162 -8.27 -12.66 -3.42
N PHE A 163 -8.89 -13.82 -3.66
CA PHE A 163 -9.30 -14.71 -2.57
C PHE A 163 -8.14 -15.45 -1.90
N ALA A 164 -7.15 -15.92 -2.66
CA ALA A 164 -5.96 -16.56 -2.09
C ALA A 164 -5.09 -15.59 -1.26
N PRO A 165 -4.81 -14.34 -1.72
CA PRO A 165 -4.18 -13.33 -0.90
C PRO A 165 -4.98 -12.96 0.36
N LEU A 166 -6.31 -12.89 0.27
CA LEU A 166 -7.17 -12.65 1.44
C LEU A 166 -7.08 -13.79 2.46
N ALA A 167 -7.16 -15.04 2.00
CA ALA A 167 -6.96 -16.21 2.87
C ALA A 167 -5.57 -16.20 3.52
N ASN A 168 -4.52 -15.81 2.78
CA ASN A 168 -3.17 -15.67 3.32
C ASN A 168 -3.09 -14.63 4.44
N ARG A 169 -3.73 -13.47 4.26
CA ARG A 169 -3.78 -12.40 5.27
C ARG A 169 -4.55 -12.83 6.52
N LEU A 170 -5.62 -13.61 6.36
CA LEU A 170 -6.36 -14.22 7.47
C LEU A 170 -5.63 -15.37 8.15
N GLY A 171 -4.40 -15.71 7.71
CA GLY A 171 -3.63 -16.84 8.25
C GLY A 171 -4.21 -18.22 7.88
N MET A 172 -5.16 -18.28 6.94
CA MET A 172 -5.87 -19.50 6.56
C MET A 172 -5.08 -20.27 5.49
N GLY A 173 -3.95 -20.86 5.91
CA GLY A 173 -3.02 -21.57 5.03
C GLY A 173 -3.65 -22.71 4.24
N LEU A 174 -4.47 -23.54 4.88
CA LEU A 174 -5.09 -24.71 4.25
C LEU A 174 -5.96 -24.32 3.06
N ILE A 175 -6.88 -23.36 3.27
CA ILE A 175 -7.79 -22.87 2.23
C ILE A 175 -7.03 -22.13 1.13
N LYS A 176 -6.02 -21.33 1.50
CA LYS A 176 -5.17 -20.63 0.53
C LYS A 176 -4.54 -21.63 -0.45
N TRP A 177 -3.83 -22.64 0.04
CA TRP A 177 -3.09 -23.56 -0.83
C TRP A 177 -4.02 -24.41 -1.70
N GLU A 178 -5.16 -24.85 -1.17
CA GLU A 178 -6.17 -25.57 -1.95
C GLU A 178 -6.74 -24.70 -3.08
N MET A 179 -7.07 -23.44 -2.80
CA MET A 179 -7.51 -22.49 -3.83
C MET A 179 -6.44 -22.23 -4.88
N GLU A 180 -5.17 -22.04 -4.46
CA GLU A 180 -4.06 -21.83 -5.38
C GLU A 180 -3.87 -23.01 -6.34
N ASP A 181 -3.82 -24.24 -5.81
CA ASP A 181 -3.63 -25.45 -6.63
C ASP A 181 -4.81 -25.68 -7.58
N LEU A 182 -6.06 -25.48 -7.13
CA LEU A 182 -7.26 -25.61 -7.97
C LEU A 182 -7.32 -24.54 -9.06
N ALA A 183 -7.01 -23.28 -8.73
CA ALA A 183 -6.98 -22.20 -9.69
C ALA A 183 -5.86 -22.39 -10.72
N PHE A 184 -4.66 -22.80 -10.28
CA PHE A 184 -3.54 -23.07 -11.17
C PHE A 184 -3.84 -24.23 -12.13
N ARG A 185 -4.51 -25.29 -11.66
CA ARG A 185 -4.97 -26.39 -12.51
C ARG A 185 -5.91 -25.90 -13.63
N ALA A 186 -6.72 -24.88 -13.37
CA ALA A 186 -7.64 -24.31 -14.36
C ALA A 186 -6.94 -23.35 -15.34
N LEU A 187 -5.95 -22.58 -14.87
CA LEU A 187 -5.22 -21.61 -15.70
C LEU A 187 -4.15 -22.25 -16.58
N GLU A 188 -3.37 -23.18 -16.02
CA GLU A 188 -2.18 -23.81 -16.62
C GLU A 188 -2.21 -25.34 -16.46
N PRO A 189 -3.15 -26.04 -17.12
CA PRO A 189 -3.36 -27.48 -16.91
C PRO A 189 -2.18 -28.35 -17.35
N LEU A 190 -1.41 -27.93 -18.36
CA LEU A 190 -0.24 -28.66 -18.86
C LEU A 190 0.91 -28.63 -17.85
N ALA A 191 1.22 -27.45 -17.30
CA ALA A 191 2.24 -27.28 -16.27
C ALA A 191 1.88 -28.04 -14.99
N PHE A 192 0.60 -27.93 -14.56
CA PHE A 192 0.08 -28.68 -13.41
C PHE A 192 0.28 -30.19 -13.59
N LYS A 193 -0.13 -30.75 -14.75
CA LYS A 193 0.04 -32.18 -15.05
C LYS A 193 1.51 -32.59 -15.08
N LYS A 194 2.39 -31.79 -15.69
CA LYS A 194 3.84 -32.09 -15.73
C LYS A 194 4.42 -32.21 -14.33
N ILE A 195 4.16 -31.24 -13.44
CA ILE A 195 4.67 -31.26 -12.07
C ILE A 195 4.05 -32.41 -11.26
N ALA A 196 2.75 -32.67 -11.43
CA ALA A 196 2.08 -33.79 -10.76
C ALA A 196 2.69 -35.15 -11.15
N THR A 197 2.97 -35.39 -12.43
CA THR A 197 3.62 -36.63 -12.89
C THR A 197 5.04 -36.77 -12.33
N LEU A 198 5.83 -35.68 -12.33
CA LEU A 198 7.19 -35.68 -11.78
C LEU A 198 7.21 -35.96 -10.26
N LEU A 199 6.21 -35.42 -9.54
CA LEU A 199 6.04 -35.70 -8.11
C LEU A 199 5.66 -37.16 -7.83
N GLU A 200 4.84 -37.76 -8.68
CA GLU A 200 4.42 -39.16 -8.53
C GLU A 200 5.56 -40.14 -8.82
N GLN A 201 6.36 -39.88 -9.86
CA GLN A 201 7.50 -40.75 -10.22
C GLN A 201 8.52 -40.92 -9.08
N LYS A 202 8.76 -39.87 -8.29
CA LYS A 202 9.70 -39.88 -7.15
C LYS A 202 9.02 -40.08 -5.79
N ARG A 203 7.75 -40.50 -5.77
CA ARG A 203 6.95 -40.59 -4.55
C ARG A 203 7.50 -41.64 -3.57
N SER A 204 7.72 -42.87 -4.04
CA SER A 204 8.15 -43.99 -3.19
C SER A 204 9.52 -43.76 -2.57
N GLU A 205 10.48 -43.22 -3.34
CA GLU A 205 11.81 -42.86 -2.85
C GLU A 205 11.73 -41.77 -1.77
N ARG A 206 10.90 -40.75 -2.01
CA ARG A 206 10.71 -39.64 -1.07
C ARG A 206 10.00 -40.09 0.21
N GLU A 207 8.95 -40.90 0.11
CA GLU A 207 8.21 -41.39 1.28
C GLU A 207 9.11 -42.27 2.16
N THR A 208 9.87 -43.20 1.55
CA THR A 208 10.84 -44.04 2.27
C THR A 208 11.89 -43.18 2.98
N PHE A 209 12.46 -42.19 2.29
CA PHE A 209 13.45 -41.28 2.87
C PHE A 209 12.87 -40.46 4.04
N ILE A 210 11.67 -39.89 3.87
CA ILE A 210 11.01 -39.11 4.93
C ILE A 210 10.69 -39.99 6.14
N GLN A 211 10.27 -41.24 5.93
CA GLN A 211 10.01 -42.18 7.03
C GLN A 211 11.29 -42.52 7.80
N GLN A 212 12.39 -42.81 7.09
CA GLN A 212 13.69 -43.09 7.72
C GLN A 212 14.20 -41.88 8.51
N PHE A 213 14.17 -40.69 7.91
CA PHE A 213 14.58 -39.45 8.57
C PHE A 213 13.70 -39.14 9.79
N SER A 214 12.38 -39.31 9.67
CA SER A 214 11.44 -39.07 10.79
C SER A 214 11.68 -40.06 11.93
N ALA A 215 11.91 -41.34 11.64
CA ALA A 215 12.19 -42.35 12.65
C ALA A 215 13.51 -42.10 13.39
N GLN A 216 14.56 -41.67 12.68
CA GLN A 216 15.83 -41.27 13.29
C GLN A 216 15.65 -40.06 14.20
N LEU A 217 14.89 -39.06 13.75
CA LEU A 217 14.61 -37.85 14.50
C LEU A 217 13.75 -38.14 15.75
N GLU A 218 12.71 -38.96 15.63
CA GLU A 218 11.89 -39.40 16.77
C GLU A 218 12.73 -40.13 17.83
N LYS A 219 13.63 -41.04 17.42
CA LYS A 219 14.51 -41.76 18.34
C LYS A 219 15.43 -40.81 19.12
N LEU A 220 15.98 -39.80 18.46
CA LEU A 220 16.85 -38.79 19.09
C LEU A 220 16.09 -37.91 20.08
N LEU A 221 14.85 -37.54 19.75
CA LEU A 221 14.01 -36.71 20.61
C LEU A 221 13.48 -37.48 21.82
N LEU A 222 13.11 -38.76 21.65
CA LEU A 222 12.70 -39.63 22.76
C LEU A 222 13.84 -39.88 23.76
N ALA A 223 15.09 -39.89 23.29
CA ALA A 223 16.26 -40.02 24.17
C ALA A 223 16.50 -38.79 25.07
N GLN A 224 15.81 -37.68 24.81
CA GLN A 224 15.88 -36.42 25.56
C GLN A 224 14.55 -36.11 26.29
N ASP A 225 13.68 -37.12 26.48
CA ASP A 225 12.36 -37.02 27.11
C ASP A 225 11.35 -36.07 26.43
N ILE A 226 11.60 -35.69 25.16
CA ILE A 226 10.65 -34.89 24.37
C ILE A 226 9.74 -35.86 23.60
N LYS A 227 8.42 -35.60 23.63
CA LYS A 227 7.43 -36.36 22.84
C LYS A 227 7.02 -35.56 21.58
N PRO A 228 7.81 -35.59 20.50
CA PRO A 228 7.45 -34.90 19.28
C PRO A 228 6.38 -35.64 18.50
N ASN A 229 5.60 -34.90 17.70
CA ASN A 229 4.83 -35.46 16.60
C ASN A 229 5.49 -35.05 15.27
N VAL A 230 6.23 -35.97 14.67
CA VAL A 230 6.97 -35.73 13.43
C VAL A 230 6.12 -36.19 12.24
N LYS A 231 5.83 -35.29 11.31
CA LYS A 231 5.07 -35.59 10.10
C LYS A 231 5.80 -35.11 8.86
N GLY A 232 5.87 -35.96 7.85
CA GLY A 232 6.26 -35.56 6.51
C GLY A 232 5.29 -34.53 5.94
N ARG A 233 5.80 -33.44 5.37
CA ARG A 233 5.00 -32.41 4.69
C ARG A 233 5.28 -32.47 3.20
N VAL A 234 4.23 -32.69 2.41
CA VAL A 234 4.32 -32.54 0.95
C VAL A 234 4.08 -31.08 0.58
N LYS A 235 4.93 -30.52 -0.30
CA LYS A 235 4.73 -29.18 -0.83
C LYS A 235 3.65 -29.14 -1.90
N HIS A 236 2.87 -28.07 -1.89
CA HIS A 236 1.83 -27.79 -2.89
C HIS A 236 2.42 -27.50 -4.27
N ILE A 237 1.68 -27.85 -5.33
CA ILE A 237 2.16 -27.80 -6.72
C ILE A 237 2.47 -26.35 -7.12
N VAL A 238 1.63 -25.40 -6.76
CA VAL A 238 1.86 -23.97 -7.07
C VAL A 238 3.10 -23.43 -6.37
N SER A 239 3.38 -23.87 -5.15
CA SER A 239 4.58 -23.45 -4.42
C SER A 239 5.85 -23.97 -5.09
N ILE A 240 5.82 -25.21 -5.59
CA ILE A 240 6.91 -25.80 -6.37
C ILE A 240 7.10 -25.01 -7.67
N TRP A 241 6.01 -24.76 -8.41
CA TRP A 241 6.04 -24.01 -9.67
C TRP A 241 6.58 -22.58 -9.50
N ARG A 242 6.12 -21.84 -8.48
CA ARG A 242 6.62 -20.48 -8.18
C ARG A 242 8.12 -20.49 -7.84
N LYS A 243 8.59 -21.51 -7.12
CA LYS A 243 10.03 -21.66 -6.80
C LYS A 243 10.85 -21.97 -8.05
N MET A 244 10.35 -22.84 -8.93
CA MET A 244 10.97 -23.11 -10.24
C MET A 244 11.11 -21.84 -11.07
N GLN A 245 10.05 -21.04 -11.18
CA GLN A 245 10.09 -19.78 -11.93
C GLN A 245 11.03 -18.74 -11.31
N LYS A 246 10.97 -18.54 -9.98
CA LYS A 246 11.77 -17.50 -9.30
C LYS A 246 13.28 -17.80 -9.35
N LYS A 247 13.67 -19.06 -9.19
CA LYS A 247 15.09 -19.49 -9.20
C LYS A 247 15.57 -19.94 -10.58
N ASN A 248 14.68 -20.01 -11.57
CA ASN A 248 14.95 -20.54 -12.91
C ASN A 248 15.60 -21.94 -12.88
N LEU A 249 15.07 -22.82 -12.03
CA LEU A 249 15.61 -24.17 -11.78
C LEU A 249 14.70 -25.26 -12.39
N GLU A 250 15.31 -26.34 -12.83
CA GLU A 250 14.61 -27.55 -13.26
C GLU A 250 14.15 -28.39 -12.06
N PHE A 251 13.12 -29.23 -12.23
CA PHE A 251 12.53 -30.00 -11.12
C PHE A 251 13.54 -30.92 -10.42
N HIS A 252 14.54 -31.41 -11.14
CA HIS A 252 15.58 -32.30 -10.61
C HIS A 252 16.55 -31.59 -9.66
N GLU A 253 16.67 -30.26 -9.78
CA GLU A 253 17.55 -29.41 -8.97
C GLU A 253 16.83 -28.87 -7.71
N LEU A 254 15.52 -29.14 -7.58
CA LEU A 254 14.75 -28.79 -6.40
C LEU A 254 15.04 -29.79 -5.27
N PHE A 255 16.10 -29.53 -4.52
CA PHE A 255 16.34 -30.22 -3.24
C PHE A 255 15.22 -29.98 -2.22
N ASP A 256 14.47 -28.91 -2.43
CA ASP A 256 13.49 -28.33 -1.54
C ASP A 256 12.13 -29.07 -1.55
N VAL A 257 11.97 -30.20 -2.24
CA VAL A 257 10.69 -30.94 -2.25
C VAL A 257 10.46 -31.75 -0.95
N ARG A 258 11.52 -31.96 -0.16
CA ARG A 258 11.50 -32.75 1.08
C ARG A 258 11.36 -31.81 2.28
N ALA A 259 10.22 -31.89 2.96
CA ALA A 259 9.96 -31.11 4.16
C ALA A 259 9.42 -31.99 5.29
N VAL A 260 9.89 -31.75 6.50
CA VAL A 260 9.49 -32.43 7.73
C VAL A 260 8.97 -31.39 8.71
N ARG A 261 7.84 -31.70 9.34
CA ARG A 261 7.21 -30.84 10.34
C ARG A 261 7.27 -31.54 11.69
N ILE A 262 7.76 -30.84 12.70
CA ILE A 262 7.86 -31.31 14.07
C ILE A 262 6.92 -30.47 14.92
N LEU A 263 5.99 -31.14 15.59
CA LEU A 263 5.07 -30.52 16.55
C LEU A 263 5.48 -30.89 17.96
N VAL A 264 5.53 -29.88 18.83
CA VAL A 264 5.86 -30.01 20.25
C VAL A 264 4.83 -29.31 21.12
N ASP A 265 4.88 -29.53 22.44
CA ASP A 265 3.92 -28.95 23.37
C ASP A 265 4.27 -27.49 23.71
N SER A 266 5.54 -27.18 23.98
CA SER A 266 5.96 -25.85 24.40
C SER A 266 6.88 -25.12 23.42
N VAL A 267 6.97 -23.80 23.56
CA VAL A 267 7.90 -22.97 22.78
C VAL A 267 9.36 -23.26 23.16
N ALA A 268 9.62 -23.57 24.44
CA ALA A 268 10.97 -23.96 24.87
C ALA A 268 11.43 -25.22 24.15
N ASP A 269 10.55 -26.22 24.02
CA ASP A 269 10.84 -27.46 23.32
C ASP A 269 11.16 -27.22 21.83
N CYS A 270 10.58 -26.19 21.20
CA CYS A 270 10.91 -25.84 19.81
C CYS A 270 12.41 -25.54 19.65
N TYR A 271 13.00 -24.79 20.57
CA TYR A 271 14.41 -24.42 20.52
C TYR A 271 15.32 -25.58 20.95
N VAL A 272 14.88 -26.43 21.87
CA VAL A 272 15.61 -27.66 22.22
C VAL A 272 15.68 -28.60 21.01
N VAL A 273 14.54 -28.82 20.33
CA VAL A 273 14.49 -29.61 19.09
C VAL A 273 15.39 -29.01 18.01
N LEU A 274 15.40 -27.68 17.85
CA LEU A 274 16.29 -27.00 16.91
C LEU A 274 17.76 -27.33 17.20
N GLY A 275 18.18 -27.24 18.47
CA GLY A 275 19.53 -27.58 18.90
C GLY A 275 19.90 -29.04 18.59
N ILE A 276 18.98 -29.98 18.83
CA ILE A 276 19.19 -31.41 18.53
C ILE A 276 19.36 -31.63 17.02
N VAL A 277 18.53 -30.97 16.21
CA VAL A 277 18.59 -31.05 14.74
C VAL A 277 19.92 -30.51 14.22
N HIS A 278 20.39 -29.35 14.71
CA HIS A 278 21.65 -28.74 14.28
C HIS A 278 22.91 -29.45 14.81
N THR A 279 22.78 -30.20 15.91
CA THR A 279 23.88 -31.03 16.43
C THR A 279 24.03 -32.33 15.64
N THR A 280 22.91 -32.89 15.17
CA THR A 280 22.89 -34.16 14.43
C THR A 280 23.23 -33.96 12.96
N TRP A 281 22.67 -32.92 12.33
CA TRP A 281 22.83 -32.64 10.91
C TRP A 281 23.38 -31.25 10.67
N GLN A 282 24.27 -31.13 9.69
CA GLN A 282 24.86 -29.85 9.33
C GLN A 282 23.78 -28.93 8.74
N HIS A 283 23.58 -27.77 9.37
CA HIS A 283 22.66 -26.74 8.87
C HIS A 283 23.27 -25.96 7.70
N ILE A 284 22.40 -25.47 6.81
CA ILE A 284 22.81 -24.63 5.68
C ILE A 284 22.83 -23.16 6.14
N PRO A 285 23.95 -22.43 5.96
CA PRO A 285 24.02 -21.01 6.30
C PRO A 285 22.96 -20.20 5.55
N ASN A 286 22.39 -19.19 6.22
CA ASN A 286 21.36 -18.29 5.69
C ASN A 286 20.01 -18.94 5.33
N GLU A 287 19.79 -20.21 5.68
CA GLU A 287 18.52 -20.93 5.49
C GLU A 287 17.87 -21.27 6.86
N PHE A 288 18.09 -20.40 7.85
CA PHE A 288 17.45 -20.44 9.17
C PHE A 288 16.61 -19.18 9.38
N ASP A 289 15.31 -19.36 9.62
CA ASP A 289 14.37 -18.29 9.94
C ASP A 289 13.65 -18.58 11.26
N ASP A 290 13.73 -17.64 12.21
CA ASP A 290 12.97 -17.69 13.47
C ASP A 290 11.69 -16.84 13.36
N TYR A 291 10.59 -17.48 12.92
CA TYR A 291 9.27 -16.85 12.90
C TYR A 291 8.53 -16.94 14.24
N ILE A 292 9.12 -17.55 15.28
CA ILE A 292 8.55 -17.49 16.63
C ILE A 292 8.85 -16.13 17.25
N ALA A 293 10.11 -15.70 17.17
CA ALA A 293 10.56 -14.39 17.63
C ALA A 293 10.05 -13.25 16.73
N ASN A 294 10.03 -13.47 15.41
CA ASN A 294 9.53 -12.51 14.43
C ASN A 294 8.36 -13.11 13.61
N PRO A 295 7.13 -13.11 14.16
CA PRO A 295 5.96 -13.60 13.43
C PRO A 295 5.75 -12.85 12.12
N LYS A 296 5.24 -13.55 11.09
CA LYS A 296 4.86 -12.90 9.83
C LYS A 296 3.61 -12.02 10.04
N ASP A 297 3.35 -11.12 9.10
CA ASP A 297 2.17 -10.23 9.06
C ASP A 297 0.83 -10.94 9.30
N ASN A 298 0.72 -12.21 8.88
CA ASN A 298 -0.49 -13.01 9.05
C ASN A 298 -0.52 -13.84 10.36
N GLY A 299 0.37 -13.53 11.30
CA GLY A 299 0.50 -14.24 12.59
C GLY A 299 1.17 -15.61 12.50
N TYR A 300 1.80 -15.95 11.37
CA TYR A 300 2.48 -17.24 11.21
C TYR A 300 3.71 -17.36 12.11
N GLN A 301 3.80 -18.46 12.85
CA GLN A 301 4.89 -18.77 13.78
C GLN A 301 5.43 -20.19 13.56
N SER A 302 6.75 -20.31 13.39
CA SER A 302 7.49 -21.57 13.27
C SER A 302 9.00 -21.27 13.19
N LEU A 303 9.85 -22.21 13.60
CA LEU A 303 11.27 -22.20 13.26
C LEU A 303 11.48 -22.96 11.96
N HIS A 304 12.12 -22.35 10.97
CA HIS A 304 12.46 -22.99 9.71
C HIS A 304 13.97 -23.15 9.64
N THR A 305 14.43 -24.35 9.30
CA THR A 305 15.85 -24.61 9.05
C THR A 305 16.02 -25.62 7.92
N ALA A 306 17.02 -25.42 7.07
CA ALA A 306 17.46 -26.43 6.12
C ALA A 306 18.70 -27.17 6.65
N VAL A 307 18.68 -28.50 6.61
CA VAL A 307 19.79 -29.36 7.05
C VAL A 307 20.17 -30.39 6.00
N VAL A 308 21.42 -30.82 6.01
CA VAL A 308 21.94 -31.88 5.14
C VAL A 308 21.89 -33.21 5.91
N SER A 309 21.07 -34.14 5.43
CA SER A 309 20.96 -35.49 5.98
C SER A 309 22.21 -36.34 5.70
N ASP A 310 22.34 -37.46 6.39
CA ASP A 310 23.45 -38.42 6.26
C ASP A 310 23.60 -38.98 4.83
N SER A 311 22.52 -38.96 4.03
CA SER A 311 22.53 -39.37 2.62
C SER A 311 22.96 -38.24 1.65
N GLY A 312 23.38 -37.09 2.17
CA GLY A 312 23.73 -35.88 1.40
C GLY A 312 22.53 -35.10 0.86
N GLN A 313 21.30 -35.50 1.22
CA GLN A 313 20.08 -34.85 0.77
C GLN A 313 19.68 -33.70 1.70
N ILE A 314 19.28 -32.57 1.12
CA ILE A 314 18.78 -31.41 1.88
C ILE A 314 17.33 -31.67 2.32
N VAL A 315 17.04 -31.33 3.58
CA VAL A 315 15.71 -31.46 4.20
C VAL A 315 15.34 -30.13 4.85
N GLU A 316 14.17 -29.61 4.52
CA GLU A 316 13.59 -28.46 5.24
C GLU A 316 12.86 -28.97 6.49
N VAL A 317 13.25 -28.50 7.67
CA VAL A 317 12.65 -28.85 8.94
C VAL A 317 11.89 -27.65 9.49
N GLN A 318 10.60 -27.86 9.79
CA GLN A 318 9.70 -26.87 10.36
C GLN A 318 9.32 -27.28 11.78
N ILE A 319 9.71 -26.50 12.78
CA ILE A 319 9.44 -26.79 14.19
C ILE A 319 8.43 -25.77 14.70
N ARG A 320 7.38 -26.22 15.39
CA ARG A 320 6.38 -25.34 16.02
C ARG A 320 5.58 -26.08 17.08
N SER A 321 4.91 -25.34 17.96
CA SER A 321 3.98 -25.97 18.91
C SER A 321 2.67 -26.41 18.25
N PHE A 322 1.88 -27.24 18.94
CA PHE A 322 0.52 -27.57 18.51
C PHE A 322 -0.38 -26.33 18.37
N GLU A 323 -0.29 -25.37 19.30
CA GLU A 323 -1.05 -24.11 19.21
C GLU A 323 -0.64 -23.28 17.99
N MET A 324 0.67 -23.14 17.74
CA MET A 324 1.19 -22.44 16.55
C MET A 324 0.78 -23.15 15.25
N HIS A 325 0.69 -24.48 15.28
CA HIS A 325 0.20 -25.26 14.15
C HIS A 325 -1.25 -24.94 13.83
N GLU A 326 -2.14 -24.93 14.83
CA GLU A 326 -3.55 -24.59 14.62
C GLU A 326 -3.70 -23.16 14.08
N LYS A 327 -3.01 -22.19 14.69
CA LYS A 327 -3.00 -20.79 14.20
C LYS A 327 -2.50 -20.68 12.76
N SER A 328 -1.50 -21.47 12.37
CA SER A 328 -0.93 -21.41 11.02
C SER A 328 -1.79 -22.06 9.93
N GLU A 329 -2.59 -23.08 10.28
CA GLU A 329 -3.44 -23.77 9.29
C GLU A 329 -4.82 -23.11 9.18
N PHE A 330 -5.39 -22.72 10.34
CA PHE A 330 -6.75 -22.20 10.44
C PHE A 330 -6.80 -20.67 10.62
N GLY A 331 -5.68 -20.01 10.92
CA GLY A 331 -5.61 -18.55 11.00
C GLY A 331 -6.51 -17.99 12.09
N VAL A 332 -7.25 -16.94 11.75
CA VAL A 332 -8.29 -16.37 12.64
C VAL A 332 -9.30 -17.44 13.09
N ALA A 333 -9.50 -18.52 12.30
CA ALA A 333 -10.41 -19.61 12.67
C ALA A 333 -9.95 -20.50 13.82
N SER A 334 -8.66 -20.51 14.12
CA SER A 334 -8.13 -21.24 15.29
C SER A 334 -8.66 -20.67 16.62
N HIS A 335 -8.94 -19.37 16.70
CA HIS A 335 -9.42 -18.73 17.92
C HIS A 335 -10.84 -19.21 18.32
N TRP A 336 -11.66 -19.64 17.35
CA TRP A 336 -13.02 -20.13 17.63
C TRP A 336 -13.05 -21.57 18.13
N ARG A 337 -12.07 -22.40 17.74
CA ARG A 337 -11.97 -23.80 18.20
C ARG A 337 -11.78 -23.97 19.69
N TYR A 338 -11.15 -23.00 20.37
CA TYR A 338 -10.65 -23.18 21.73
C TYR A 338 -11.46 -22.43 22.80
N LYS A 339 -12.43 -21.59 22.42
CA LYS A 339 -13.21 -20.75 23.35
C LYS A 339 -14.72 -20.88 23.13
N GLU A 340 -15.26 -22.06 23.35
CA GLU A 340 -16.66 -22.16 23.80
C GLU A 340 -16.71 -21.76 25.29
N GLY A 341 -17.09 -20.51 25.59
CA GLY A 341 -17.57 -20.16 26.94
C GLY A 341 -16.97 -18.95 27.68
N VAL A 342 -16.08 -18.12 27.10
CA VAL A 342 -15.61 -16.89 27.77
C VAL A 342 -15.62 -15.70 26.82
N SER A 343 -16.17 -14.56 27.28
CA SER A 343 -16.45 -13.32 26.54
C SER A 343 -15.38 -12.95 25.50
N LEU A 344 -15.84 -12.84 24.25
CA LEU A 344 -15.04 -12.97 23.03
C LEU A 344 -14.65 -11.63 22.37
N ASP A 345 -14.93 -10.47 22.98
CA ASP A 345 -15.10 -9.25 22.18
C ASP A 345 -13.82 -8.40 22.00
N GLN A 346 -12.97 -8.18 23.02
CA GLN A 346 -11.91 -7.16 22.95
C GLN A 346 -10.73 -7.51 22.01
N ARG A 347 -10.09 -8.68 22.19
CA ARG A 347 -8.92 -9.07 21.36
C ARG A 347 -9.28 -9.40 19.90
N MET A 348 -10.55 -9.73 19.64
CA MET A 348 -11.06 -9.96 18.30
C MET A 348 -11.31 -8.65 17.56
N GLU A 349 -11.89 -7.66 18.23
CA GLU A 349 -11.95 -6.30 17.71
C GLU A 349 -10.54 -5.74 17.48
N ASP A 350 -9.57 -6.02 18.36
CA ASP A 350 -8.18 -5.57 18.18
C ASP A 350 -7.52 -6.22 16.96
N GLY A 351 -7.74 -7.52 16.71
CA GLY A 351 -7.19 -8.22 15.54
C GLY A 351 -7.85 -7.79 14.23
N ILE A 352 -9.16 -7.51 14.26
CA ILE A 352 -9.92 -7.01 13.10
C ILE A 352 -9.62 -5.52 12.85
N SER A 353 -9.45 -4.74 13.91
CA SER A 353 -9.00 -3.33 13.86
C SER A 353 -7.58 -3.29 13.32
N ALA A 354 -6.63 -4.06 13.85
CA ALA A 354 -5.28 -4.15 13.32
C ALA A 354 -5.26 -4.55 11.84
N MET A 355 -6.17 -5.44 11.42
CA MET A 355 -6.32 -5.82 10.02
C MET A 355 -6.94 -4.72 9.15
N ARG A 356 -7.93 -3.96 9.65
CA ARG A 356 -8.47 -2.76 9.00
C ARG A 356 -7.42 -1.64 8.93
N ASP A 357 -6.68 -1.41 9.99
CA ASP A 357 -5.60 -0.43 10.10
C ASP A 357 -4.45 -0.76 9.12
N MET A 358 -4.10 -2.04 8.96
CA MET A 358 -3.16 -2.50 7.92
C MET A 358 -3.70 -2.36 6.49
N LEU A 359 -5.02 -2.36 6.30
CA LEU A 359 -5.68 -2.18 4.99
C LEU A 359 -5.89 -0.71 4.63
N GLU A 360 -6.09 0.15 5.62
CA GLU A 360 -6.21 1.62 5.49
C GLU A 360 -4.83 2.29 5.32
N GLY A 361 -3.76 1.60 5.71
CA GLY A 361 -2.39 2.00 5.44
C GLY A 361 -2.04 2.03 3.94
N SER A 362 -1.94 3.25 3.40
CA SER A 362 -1.32 3.72 2.13
C SER A 362 -2.18 3.80 0.86
N VAL A 363 -2.27 4.91 0.12
CA VAL A 363 -2.19 6.38 0.35
C VAL A 363 -3.09 6.95 -0.75
N GLU A 364 -4.00 7.86 -0.43
CA GLU A 364 -4.39 9.01 -1.25
C GLU A 364 -5.48 9.78 -0.48
N GLU A 365 -5.20 11.05 -0.16
CA GLU A 365 -6.13 12.09 0.39
C GLU A 365 -6.11 12.51 1.88
N VAL A 366 -5.20 12.02 2.74
CA VAL A 366 -5.01 12.63 4.10
C VAL A 366 -3.53 12.86 4.42
N SER A 367 -2.85 13.65 3.58
CA SER A 367 -1.39 13.67 3.47
C SER A 367 -0.61 14.61 4.42
N GLU A 368 -1.23 15.43 5.25
CA GLU A 368 -0.46 16.36 6.12
C GLU A 368 -0.47 16.02 7.60
N VAL A 369 -1.55 15.44 8.13
CA VAL A 369 -1.62 15.06 9.56
C VAL A 369 -1.10 13.63 9.79
N ILE A 370 -1.31 12.73 8.82
CA ILE A 370 -0.88 11.33 8.94
C ILE A 370 0.57 11.14 8.51
N THR A 371 1.18 12.01 7.71
CA THR A 371 2.62 11.90 7.40
C THR A 371 3.51 12.07 8.63
N GLU A 372 3.07 12.82 9.64
CA GLU A 372 3.77 12.93 10.92
C GLU A 372 3.60 11.68 11.81
N ILE A 373 2.55 10.86 11.58
CA ILE A 373 2.25 9.65 12.38
C ILE A 373 2.73 8.37 11.65
N SER A 374 2.62 8.32 10.33
CA SER A 374 3.01 7.17 9.49
C SER A 374 4.53 7.05 9.30
N THR A 375 5.27 8.15 9.46
CA THR A 375 6.73 8.09 9.57
C THR A 375 7.21 7.44 10.87
N GLU A 376 6.38 7.38 11.92
CA GLU A 376 6.70 6.62 13.15
C GLU A 376 6.41 5.11 12.98
N ILE A 377 5.37 4.74 12.23
CA ILE A 377 4.89 3.34 12.13
C ILE A 377 5.67 2.52 11.09
N SER A 378 6.28 3.15 10.08
CA SER A 378 7.05 2.49 9.01
C SER A 378 8.57 2.54 9.20
N SER A 379 9.04 2.97 10.38
CA SER A 379 10.48 3.00 10.66
C SER A 379 10.94 1.66 11.25
N ASP A 380 12.02 1.10 10.72
CA ASP A 380 12.80 0.07 11.41
C ASP A 380 12.94 0.47 12.89
N ARG A 381 12.67 -0.45 13.81
CA ARG A 381 12.81 -0.18 15.26
C ARG A 381 14.22 -0.56 15.70
N VAL A 382 14.77 0.21 16.63
CA VAL A 382 16.06 -0.04 17.27
C VAL A 382 15.82 -0.50 18.70
N TYR A 383 16.42 -1.62 19.08
CA TYR A 383 16.28 -2.22 20.40
C TYR A 383 17.46 -1.85 21.29
N ILE A 384 17.18 -1.22 22.43
CA ILE A 384 18.19 -0.69 23.34
C ILE A 384 18.07 -1.38 24.69
N PHE A 385 19.20 -1.71 25.28
CA PHE A 385 19.28 -2.30 26.60
C PHE A 385 19.37 -1.22 27.68
N THR A 386 18.60 -1.39 28.74
CA THR A 386 18.85 -0.69 30.00
C THR A 386 19.99 -1.39 30.77
N PRO A 387 20.65 -0.73 31.74
CA PRO A 387 21.70 -1.36 32.56
C PRO A 387 21.20 -2.54 33.40
N LYS A 388 19.87 -2.71 33.53
CA LYS A 388 19.21 -3.82 34.22
C LYS A 388 18.83 -4.96 33.28
N GLY A 389 19.19 -4.89 31.99
CA GLY A 389 18.91 -5.92 30.98
C GLY A 389 17.50 -5.89 30.38
N GLN A 390 16.69 -4.87 30.69
CA GLN A 390 15.38 -4.68 30.03
C GLN A 390 15.57 -4.06 28.65
N VAL A 391 14.83 -4.56 27.65
CA VAL A 391 14.86 -4.06 26.28
C VAL A 391 13.75 -3.03 26.09
N VAL A 392 14.10 -1.87 25.54
CA VAL A 392 13.17 -0.80 25.17
C VAL A 392 13.37 -0.50 23.69
N ASP A 393 12.28 -0.43 22.93
CA ASP A 393 12.30 -0.12 21.51
C ASP A 393 12.05 1.37 21.24
N ILE A 394 12.81 1.94 20.31
CA ILE A 394 12.63 3.32 19.82
C ILE A 394 12.72 3.34 18.28
N PRO A 395 12.19 4.37 17.59
CA PRO A 395 12.34 4.50 16.14
C PRO A 395 13.82 4.60 15.71
N ARG A 396 14.18 4.02 14.55
CA ARG A 396 15.56 4.03 14.04
C ARG A 396 16.13 5.43 13.88
N GLY A 397 17.34 5.62 14.41
CA GLY A 397 18.00 6.91 14.50
C GLY A 397 17.44 7.81 15.61
N GLY A 398 16.72 7.24 16.57
CA GLY A 398 16.31 7.91 17.81
C GLY A 398 17.50 8.20 18.74
N THR A 399 17.32 9.18 19.63
CA THR A 399 18.39 9.70 20.50
C THR A 399 18.24 9.21 21.95
N PRO A 400 19.24 9.44 22.83
CA PRO A 400 19.09 9.20 24.26
C PRO A 400 17.89 9.90 24.91
N LEU A 401 17.44 11.05 24.37
CA LEU A 401 16.24 11.72 24.86
C LEU A 401 14.96 10.95 24.50
N ASP A 402 14.87 10.43 23.27
CA ASP A 402 13.76 9.56 22.88
C ASP A 402 13.69 8.31 23.77
N PHE A 403 14.84 7.71 24.08
CA PHE A 403 14.93 6.59 25.03
C PHE A 403 14.51 6.98 26.46
N ALA A 404 14.93 8.13 26.97
CA ALA A 404 14.55 8.59 28.31
C ALA A 404 13.01 8.77 28.46
N TYR A 405 12.36 9.32 27.43
CA TYR A 405 10.90 9.50 27.40
C TYR A 405 10.12 8.23 27.07
N ALA A 406 10.77 7.23 26.46
CA ALA A 406 10.22 5.88 26.29
C ALA A 406 10.16 5.14 27.63
N ILE A 407 11.18 5.29 28.49
CA ILE A 407 11.18 4.73 29.85
C ILE A 407 10.09 5.38 30.70
N HIS A 408 10.14 6.69 30.88
CA HIS A 408 9.15 7.42 31.65
C HIS A 408 9.22 8.92 31.37
N SER A 409 8.07 9.61 31.32
CA SER A 409 8.02 11.05 31.06
C SER A 409 8.82 11.86 32.08
N GLU A 410 8.80 11.49 33.37
CA GLU A 410 9.60 12.17 34.41
C GLU A 410 11.11 11.93 34.26
N VAL A 411 11.53 10.76 33.78
CA VAL A 411 12.95 10.48 33.50
C VAL A 411 13.42 11.34 32.33
N GLY A 412 12.57 11.48 31.30
CA GLY A 412 12.77 12.42 30.19
C GLY A 412 12.88 13.88 30.66
N HIS A 413 11.94 14.37 31.47
CA HIS A 413 11.97 15.75 31.99
C HIS A 413 13.22 16.03 32.83
N ARG A 414 13.73 15.02 33.53
CA ARG A 414 14.88 15.15 34.43
C ARG A 414 16.22 14.83 33.77
N CYS A 415 16.22 14.47 32.49
CA CYS A 415 17.40 14.06 31.73
C CYS A 415 18.37 15.23 31.54
N ARG A 416 19.64 15.02 31.95
CA ARG A 416 20.71 16.01 31.76
C ARG A 416 21.87 15.48 30.91
N GLY A 417 22.01 14.17 30.83
CA GLY A 417 23.02 13.50 30.02
C GLY A 417 22.70 12.02 29.87
N ALA A 418 23.44 11.35 29.00
CA ALA A 418 23.30 9.92 28.79
C ALA A 418 24.68 9.27 28.65
N LYS A 419 24.76 8.00 29.05
CA LYS A 419 25.89 7.13 28.74
C LYS A 419 25.42 5.99 27.85
N VAL A 420 26.18 5.71 26.80
CA VAL A 420 25.98 4.57 25.92
C VAL A 420 27.20 3.67 26.08
N ASN A 421 26.99 2.38 26.36
CA ASN A 421 28.05 1.40 26.61
C ASN A 421 29.08 1.89 27.65
N ARG A 422 28.56 2.48 28.74
CA ARG A 422 29.32 3.08 29.86
C ARG A 422 30.17 4.30 29.52
N ARG A 423 30.03 4.91 28.33
CA ARG A 423 30.71 6.16 27.94
C ARG A 423 29.72 7.31 27.81
N ILE A 424 30.10 8.51 28.27
CA ILE A 424 29.24 9.70 28.15
C ILE A 424 29.14 10.09 26.67
N VAL A 425 27.92 10.29 26.19
CA VAL A 425 27.63 10.72 24.82
C VAL A 425 26.81 12.00 24.80
N ASN A 426 26.76 12.65 23.65
CA ASN A 426 25.89 13.81 23.44
C ASN A 426 24.42 13.36 23.32
N LEU A 427 23.49 14.23 23.73
CA LEU A 427 22.05 13.96 23.63
C LEU A 427 21.52 13.93 22.18
N THR A 428 22.33 14.34 21.21
CA THR A 428 22.03 14.28 19.76
C THR A 428 22.55 13.01 19.08
N THR A 429 23.33 12.18 19.80
CA THR A 429 23.87 10.93 19.24
C THR A 429 22.73 9.97 18.90
N GLN A 430 22.80 9.30 17.76
CA GLN A 430 21.82 8.28 17.37
C GLN A 430 22.17 6.94 18.00
N LEU A 431 21.15 6.23 18.49
CA LEU A 431 21.30 4.93 19.14
C LEU A 431 21.17 3.79 18.12
N GLU A 432 21.95 2.73 18.33
CA GLU A 432 21.96 1.53 17.49
C GLU A 432 21.41 0.31 18.25
N THR A 433 21.02 -0.72 17.50
CA THR A 433 20.45 -1.94 18.09
C THR A 433 21.53 -2.70 18.84
N GLY A 434 21.30 -2.96 20.13
CA GLY A 434 22.25 -3.65 21.00
C GLY A 434 23.03 -2.73 21.94
N ASP A 435 22.85 -1.42 21.85
CA ASP A 435 23.48 -0.48 22.78
C ASP A 435 22.89 -0.57 24.20
N GLU A 436 23.74 -0.47 25.22
CA GLU A 436 23.35 -0.33 26.63
C GLU A 436 23.32 1.17 27.01
N VAL A 437 22.15 1.71 27.35
CA VAL A 437 21.97 3.16 27.60
C VAL A 437 21.56 3.44 29.04
N GLU A 438 22.36 4.26 29.72
CA GLU A 438 22.12 4.76 31.07
C GLU A 438 21.80 6.27 31.02
N ILE A 439 20.61 6.67 31.48
CA ILE A 439 20.21 8.09 31.52
C ILE A 439 20.62 8.72 32.85
N LEU A 440 21.34 9.84 32.78
CA LEU A 440 21.74 10.63 33.94
C LEU A 440 20.64 11.65 34.26
N THR A 441 19.93 11.44 35.36
CA THR A 441 18.83 12.30 35.81
C THR A 441 19.25 13.22 36.97
N THR A 442 18.55 14.34 37.14
CA THR A 442 18.75 15.31 38.24
C THR A 442 17.52 15.45 39.12
N LYS A 443 17.70 15.92 40.36
CA LYS A 443 16.59 16.06 41.32
C LYS A 443 15.54 17.09 40.86
N GLU A 444 15.94 18.21 40.29
CA GLU A 444 15.07 19.23 39.71
C GLU A 444 15.48 19.51 38.26
N GLY A 445 15.15 18.58 37.36
CA GLY A 445 15.43 18.74 35.93
C GLY A 445 14.23 19.32 35.19
N ARG A 446 14.51 20.24 34.26
CA ARG A 446 13.53 20.86 33.37
C ARG A 446 13.91 20.56 31.93
N PRO A 447 12.96 20.18 31.05
CA PRO A 447 13.25 20.00 29.64
C PRO A 447 13.68 21.32 28.99
N SER A 448 14.61 21.26 28.04
CA SER A 448 14.99 22.44 27.25
C SER A 448 14.01 22.65 26.09
N ARG A 449 13.71 23.92 25.77
CA ARG A 449 12.89 24.28 24.61
C ARG A 449 13.56 23.92 23.28
N ASP A 450 14.89 23.91 23.26
CA ASP A 450 15.67 23.57 22.06
C ASP A 450 15.41 22.13 21.60
N TRP A 451 14.97 21.26 22.51
CA TRP A 451 14.61 19.88 22.17
C TRP A 451 13.38 19.78 21.26
N MET A 452 12.52 20.80 21.25
CA MET A 452 11.35 20.87 20.36
C MET A 452 11.72 21.25 18.93
N ASN A 453 12.89 21.85 18.71
CA ASN A 453 13.30 22.31 17.40
C ASN A 453 13.80 21.13 16.54
N LYS A 454 13.06 20.82 15.48
CA LYS A 454 13.34 19.72 14.54
C LYS A 454 14.74 19.81 13.91
N ASN A 455 15.26 21.02 13.71
CA ASN A 455 16.53 21.25 13.04
C ASN A 455 17.75 20.93 13.92
N LEU A 456 17.58 20.88 15.25
CA LEU A 456 18.67 20.64 16.19
C LEU A 456 18.91 19.14 16.48
N GLY A 457 18.00 18.26 16.04
CA GLY A 457 18.21 16.81 16.07
C GLY A 457 18.22 16.15 17.46
N PHE A 458 17.72 16.84 18.50
CA PHE A 458 17.66 16.31 19.87
C PHE A 458 16.59 15.23 20.07
N ILE A 459 15.41 15.40 19.47
CA ILE A 459 14.28 14.48 19.61
C ILE A 459 13.79 14.16 18.21
N LYS A 460 13.81 12.87 17.84
CA LYS A 460 13.27 12.41 16.56
C LYS A 460 11.80 12.02 16.67
N SER A 461 11.35 11.42 17.78
CA SER A 461 9.96 11.01 17.92
C SER A 461 9.02 12.22 18.06
N ALA A 462 7.93 12.22 17.30
CA ALA A 462 6.83 13.16 17.44
C ALA A 462 6.10 12.98 18.78
N GLY A 463 5.92 11.73 19.23
CA GLY A 463 5.37 11.42 20.54
C GLY A 463 6.16 12.04 21.69
N THR A 464 7.49 11.92 21.67
CA THR A 464 8.38 12.55 22.66
C THR A 464 8.29 14.08 22.63
N ARG A 465 8.27 14.70 21.44
CA ARG A 465 8.06 16.15 21.30
C ARG A 465 6.72 16.61 21.86
N SER A 466 5.67 15.82 21.68
CA SER A 466 4.34 16.10 22.24
C SER A 466 4.33 16.06 23.78
N LYS A 467 5.02 15.08 24.38
CA LYS A 467 5.19 15.01 25.85
C LYS A 467 5.92 16.22 26.42
N VAL A 468 7.01 16.65 25.76
CA VAL A 468 7.74 17.88 26.12
C VAL A 468 6.83 19.11 26.02
N ARG A 469 6.07 19.24 24.91
CA ARG A 469 5.12 20.34 24.72
C ARG A 469 4.02 20.35 25.78
N ASN A 470 3.48 19.19 26.12
CA ASN A 470 2.46 19.06 27.17
C ASN A 470 3.00 19.50 28.53
N TRP A 471 4.27 19.25 28.83
CA TRP A 471 4.90 19.75 30.06
C TRP A 471 4.90 21.27 30.12
N PHE A 472 5.27 21.97 29.03
CA PHE A 472 5.20 23.43 28.96
C PHE A 472 3.75 23.96 28.99
N ASN A 473 2.80 23.22 28.41
CA ASN A 473 1.37 23.58 28.47
C ASN A 473 0.81 23.53 29.90
N HIS A 474 1.31 22.61 30.74
CA HIS A 474 0.90 22.46 32.14
C HIS A 474 1.65 23.39 33.10
N GLN A 475 2.62 24.19 32.63
CA GLN A 475 3.27 25.21 33.45
C GLN A 475 2.38 26.43 33.70
N ASP A 476 2.66 27.12 34.81
CA ASP A 476 1.93 28.31 35.24
C ASP A 476 1.82 29.36 34.14
N PHE A 477 0.62 29.92 34.01
CA PHE A 477 0.28 30.93 33.01
C PHE A 477 1.20 32.15 33.10
N GLU A 478 1.49 32.63 34.32
CA GLU A 478 2.36 33.80 34.54
C GLU A 478 3.82 33.52 34.14
N HIS A 479 4.31 32.30 34.34
CA HIS A 479 5.66 31.92 33.95
C HIS A 479 5.80 31.87 32.42
N ASN A 480 4.83 31.26 31.75
CA ASN A 480 4.77 31.20 30.29
C ASN A 480 4.61 32.59 29.65
N LEU A 481 3.87 33.50 30.30
CA LEU A 481 3.71 34.89 29.87
C LEU A 481 5.06 35.63 29.88
N LEU A 482 5.78 35.57 31.00
CA LEU A 482 7.08 36.25 31.17
C LEU A 482 8.11 35.72 30.18
N GLU A 483 8.22 34.40 30.03
CA GLU A 483 9.17 33.78 29.11
C GLU A 483 8.80 34.01 27.64
N GLY A 484 7.51 34.05 27.32
CA GLY A 484 7.02 34.39 25.99
C GLY A 484 7.41 35.82 25.56
N LYS A 485 7.33 36.79 26.48
CA LYS A 485 7.76 38.18 26.25
C LYS A 485 9.26 38.25 25.98
N VAL A 486 10.08 37.59 26.80
CA VAL A 486 11.55 37.55 26.61
C VAL A 486 11.94 36.88 25.28
N LEU A 487 11.25 35.81 24.89
CA LEU A 487 11.50 35.13 23.60
C LEU A 487 11.11 36.02 22.42
N TYR A 488 9.97 36.69 22.49
CA TYR A 488 9.52 37.62 21.48
C TYR A 488 10.52 38.78 21.30
N ASP A 489 10.97 39.40 22.39
CA ASP A 489 11.97 40.47 22.35
C ASP A 489 13.30 39.98 21.76
N ARG A 490 13.74 38.77 22.12
CA ARG A 490 14.95 38.16 21.56
C ARG A 490 14.82 37.92 20.05
N ILE A 491 13.64 37.53 19.57
CA ILE A 491 13.36 37.36 18.14
C ILE A 491 13.45 38.72 17.44
N LEU A 492 12.76 39.75 17.95
CA LEU A 492 12.81 41.09 17.36
C LEU A 492 14.22 41.67 17.31
N THR A 493 14.99 41.50 18.40
CA THR A 493 16.38 41.99 18.50
C THR A 493 17.29 41.25 17.52
N ARG A 494 17.14 39.92 17.39
CA ARG A 494 17.97 39.09 16.50
C ARG A 494 17.76 39.43 15.02
N TYR A 495 16.55 39.85 14.64
CA TYR A 495 16.19 40.17 13.26
C TYR A 495 16.09 41.69 12.99
N ALA A 496 16.53 42.54 13.92
CA ALA A 496 16.53 44.01 13.81
C ALA A 496 15.15 44.62 13.47
N ILE A 497 14.07 44.02 13.96
CA ILE A 497 12.69 44.50 13.74
C ILE A 497 12.32 45.45 14.88
N HIS A 498 12.28 46.75 14.59
CA HIS A 498 12.10 47.80 15.61
C HIS A 498 10.64 48.13 15.95
N LYS A 499 9.68 47.78 15.07
CA LYS A 499 8.24 47.96 15.29
C LYS A 499 7.46 46.82 14.65
N ALA A 500 6.91 45.94 15.47
CA ALA A 500 5.88 45.00 15.07
C ALA A 500 4.58 45.38 15.81
N ASP A 501 3.47 45.51 15.08
CA ASP A 501 2.18 45.78 15.72
C ASP A 501 1.66 44.49 16.37
N LEU A 502 1.53 44.51 17.70
CA LEU A 502 1.06 43.37 18.49
C LEU A 502 -0.41 43.05 18.21
N LYS A 503 -1.20 44.02 17.74
CA LYS A 503 -2.61 43.81 17.39
C LYS A 503 -2.74 43.00 16.09
N ASP A 504 -1.98 43.34 15.06
CA ASP A 504 -1.94 42.58 13.79
C ASP A 504 -1.48 41.14 14.00
N LEU A 505 -0.44 40.95 14.83
CA LEU A 505 0.01 39.61 15.20
C LEU A 505 -1.08 38.84 15.96
N GLY A 506 -1.74 39.49 16.93
CA GLY A 506 -2.86 38.89 17.66
C GLY A 506 -3.99 38.44 16.74
N GLU A 507 -4.40 39.30 15.79
CA GLU A 507 -5.45 38.98 14.82
C GLU A 507 -5.07 37.85 13.86
N HIS A 508 -3.84 37.85 13.31
CA HIS A 508 -3.36 36.81 12.41
C HIS A 508 -3.38 35.43 13.06
N PHE A 509 -2.91 35.35 14.32
CA PHE A 509 -2.91 34.10 15.09
C PHE A 509 -4.25 33.83 15.81
N LYS A 510 -5.30 34.62 15.53
CA LYS A 510 -6.66 34.48 16.07
C LYS A 510 -6.70 34.48 17.60
N ARG A 511 -5.94 35.39 18.23
CA ARG A 511 -5.91 35.60 19.68
C ARG A 511 -6.49 36.97 20.01
N LYS A 512 -7.50 36.96 20.88
CA LYS A 512 -8.22 38.17 21.32
C LYS A 512 -7.44 39.00 22.34
N ASP A 513 -6.46 38.39 23.00
CA ASP A 513 -5.66 39.00 24.05
C ASP A 513 -4.17 38.88 23.72
N THR A 514 -3.44 39.99 23.86
CA THR A 514 -1.98 40.04 23.66
C THR A 514 -1.24 39.18 24.68
N ASP A 515 -1.76 39.06 25.90
CA ASP A 515 -1.14 38.21 26.91
C ASP A 515 -1.30 36.73 26.56
N GLN A 516 -2.45 36.33 25.98
CA GLN A 516 -2.64 34.97 25.48
C GLN A 516 -1.70 34.65 24.31
N PHE A 517 -1.40 35.64 23.45
CA PHE A 517 -0.41 35.49 22.39
C PHE A 517 0.99 35.22 22.95
N PHE A 518 1.43 35.98 23.95
CA PHE A 518 2.73 35.73 24.60
C PHE A 518 2.78 34.39 25.33
N VAL A 519 1.70 33.99 25.98
CA VAL A 519 1.61 32.66 26.62
C VAL A 519 1.73 31.54 25.59
N ASP A 520 1.11 31.69 24.41
CA ASP A 520 1.19 30.69 23.34
C ASP A 520 2.59 30.62 22.70
N ILE A 521 3.33 31.73 22.68
CA ILE A 521 4.77 31.75 22.36
C ILE A 521 5.56 31.00 23.45
N GLY A 522 5.30 31.29 24.72
CA GLY A 522 5.95 30.63 25.87
C GLY A 522 5.73 29.10 25.89
N ARG A 523 4.52 28.67 25.51
CA ARG A 523 4.12 27.25 25.37
C ARG A 523 4.68 26.57 24.12
N GLY A 524 5.22 27.32 23.17
CA GLY A 524 5.73 26.79 21.89
C GLY A 524 4.63 26.36 20.92
N LEU A 525 3.41 26.88 21.07
CA LEU A 525 2.32 26.71 20.11
C LEU A 525 2.54 27.60 18.87
N ILE A 526 3.10 28.80 19.10
CA ILE A 526 3.53 29.71 18.04
C ILE A 526 5.06 29.65 17.98
N THR A 527 5.59 29.16 16.87
CA THR A 527 7.04 29.02 16.67
C THR A 527 7.66 30.32 16.19
N SER A 528 8.94 30.54 16.51
CA SER A 528 9.69 31.72 16.05
C SER A 528 9.68 31.85 14.52
N ALA A 529 9.72 30.73 13.79
CA ALA A 529 9.68 30.70 12.33
C ALA A 529 8.35 31.23 11.77
N GLN A 530 7.22 30.95 12.43
CA GLN A 530 5.91 31.46 12.01
C GLN A 530 5.79 32.98 12.22
N ILE A 531 6.31 33.48 13.34
CA ILE A 531 6.33 34.92 13.64
C ILE A 531 7.18 35.66 12.61
N ILE A 532 8.38 35.15 12.30
CA ILE A 532 9.28 35.74 11.31
C ILE A 532 8.68 35.65 9.90
N GLY A 533 8.12 34.49 9.53
CA GLY A 533 7.48 34.29 8.23
C GLY A 533 6.33 35.27 7.98
N TYR A 534 5.58 35.62 9.04
CA TYR A 534 4.56 36.65 8.97
C TYR A 534 5.14 38.07 8.95
N LEU A 535 6.10 38.39 9.82
CA LEU A 535 6.70 39.73 9.87
C LEU A 535 7.55 40.08 8.64
N GLN A 536 8.03 39.08 7.89
CA GLN A 536 8.74 39.24 6.62
C GLN A 536 7.82 39.11 5.40
N ALA A 537 6.55 38.77 5.58
CA ALA A 537 5.58 38.81 4.50
C ALA A 537 5.24 40.28 4.22
N GLU A 538 5.78 40.83 3.13
CA GLU A 538 5.28 42.09 2.57
C GLU A 538 3.77 41.97 2.28
N PRO A 539 3.01 43.09 2.35
CA PRO A 539 1.57 43.08 2.13
C PRO A 539 1.21 42.45 0.78
N GLU A 540 0.22 41.56 0.81
CA GLU A 540 -0.23 40.69 -0.28
C GLU A 540 -0.27 41.40 -1.65
N SER A 541 0.69 41.09 -2.53
CA SER A 541 0.37 41.03 -3.95
C SER A 541 -0.47 39.77 -4.14
N VAL A 542 -1.75 39.94 -4.51
CA VAL A 542 -2.70 38.87 -4.80
C VAL A 542 -2.06 37.87 -5.76
N ASP A 543 -1.62 36.73 -5.21
CA ASP A 543 -0.99 35.66 -5.95
C ASP A 543 -2.00 35.03 -6.93
N PRO A 544 -1.79 35.12 -8.27
CA PRO A 544 -2.65 34.50 -9.27
C PRO A 544 -2.58 32.96 -9.25
N PHE A 545 -1.70 32.37 -8.44
CA PHE A 545 -1.45 30.92 -8.39
C PHE A 545 -2.21 30.17 -7.28
N LYS A 546 -3.21 30.79 -6.64
CA LYS A 546 -4.23 30.02 -5.88
C LYS A 546 -5.01 29.15 -6.85
N LYS A 547 -4.56 27.90 -7.00
CA LYS A 547 -5.15 26.84 -7.84
C LYS A 547 -6.66 26.76 -7.62
N VAL A 548 -7.42 27.30 -8.57
CA VAL A 548 -8.83 26.93 -8.76
C VAL A 548 -8.83 25.46 -9.18
N LYS A 549 -9.28 24.56 -8.29
CA LYS A 549 -9.58 23.17 -8.63
C LYS A 549 -10.63 23.18 -9.75
N LYS A 550 -10.22 22.90 -10.98
CA LYS A 550 -11.17 22.61 -12.06
C LYS A 550 -11.79 21.21 -11.83
N PRO A 551 -13.09 21.03 -12.11
CA PRO A 551 -13.65 19.69 -12.24
C PRO A 551 -13.02 19.02 -13.46
N ALA A 552 -12.54 17.78 -13.28
CA ALA A 552 -12.03 16.98 -14.37
C ALA A 552 -13.21 16.45 -15.20
N GLU A 553 -13.56 17.15 -16.27
CA GLU A 553 -14.35 16.56 -17.34
C GLU A 553 -13.48 15.61 -18.17
N LYS A 554 -13.95 14.36 -18.25
CA LYS A 554 -13.41 13.35 -19.15
C LYS A 554 -13.95 13.64 -20.55
N THR A 555 -13.08 14.04 -21.48
CA THR A 555 -13.31 13.84 -22.90
C THR A 555 -12.13 13.09 -23.51
N ALA A 556 -12.38 11.83 -23.85
CA ALA A 556 -11.59 11.14 -24.84
C ALA A 556 -11.94 11.72 -26.21
N ARG A 557 -10.98 12.29 -26.97
CA ARG A 557 -11.12 12.48 -28.42
C ARG A 557 -9.80 12.67 -29.16
N SER A 558 -9.93 12.37 -30.46
CA SER A 558 -9.00 12.13 -31.57
C SER A 558 -7.75 13.00 -31.75
N LYS A 559 -6.74 12.37 -32.35
CA LYS A 559 -5.49 12.94 -32.85
C LYS A 559 -5.71 13.81 -34.10
N ASN A 560 -5.04 14.97 -34.12
CA ASN A 560 -4.63 15.84 -35.24
C ASN A 560 -5.72 16.45 -36.16
N GLY A 561 -5.97 17.76 -35.99
CA GLY A 561 -6.89 18.58 -36.80
C GLY A 561 -6.37 19.00 -38.20
N ILE A 562 -5.82 18.07 -38.99
CA ILE A 562 -5.46 18.31 -40.40
C ILE A 562 -6.24 17.34 -41.28
N SER A 563 -7.01 17.87 -42.23
CA SER A 563 -7.80 17.09 -43.20
C SER A 563 -7.07 17.03 -44.54
N ILE A 564 -6.94 15.81 -45.07
CA ILE A 564 -6.40 15.54 -46.40
C ILE A 564 -7.59 15.23 -47.31
N HIS A 565 -7.65 15.86 -48.48
CA HIS A 565 -8.75 15.66 -49.43
C HIS A 565 -8.86 14.16 -49.80
N GLY A 566 -9.96 13.51 -49.39
CA GLY A 566 -10.34 12.16 -49.81
C GLY A 566 -9.97 10.97 -48.91
N VAL A 567 -9.18 11.12 -47.84
CA VAL A 567 -8.87 10.00 -46.89
C VAL A 567 -8.74 10.52 -45.45
N GLY A 568 -9.53 9.98 -44.53
CA GLY A 568 -9.47 10.30 -43.09
C GLY A 568 -8.46 9.44 -42.32
N ASN A 569 -7.86 10.01 -41.26
CA ASN A 569 -7.00 9.35 -40.27
C ASN A 569 -5.63 8.83 -40.76
N LEU A 570 -4.85 9.66 -41.46
CA LEU A 570 -3.43 9.38 -41.73
C LEU A 570 -2.52 10.02 -40.68
N LEU A 571 -1.38 9.37 -40.40
CA LEU A 571 -0.38 9.87 -39.47
C LEU A 571 0.27 11.15 -40.04
N THR A 572 0.01 12.30 -39.40
CA THR A 572 0.49 13.62 -39.84
C THR A 572 1.51 14.21 -38.85
N GLN A 573 2.57 14.80 -39.38
CA GLN A 573 3.59 15.51 -38.61
C GLN A 573 3.93 16.87 -39.23
N ILE A 574 4.27 17.87 -38.41
CA ILE A 574 4.65 19.21 -38.86
C ILE A 574 6.15 19.24 -39.24
N GLY A 575 6.46 19.80 -40.40
CA GLY A 575 7.83 19.92 -40.90
C GLY A 575 8.69 20.89 -40.07
N ARG A 576 9.83 20.39 -39.58
CA ARG A 576 10.77 21.16 -38.73
C ARG A 576 11.42 22.36 -39.42
N CYS A 577 11.40 22.40 -40.75
CA CYS A 577 12.08 23.45 -41.54
C CYS A 577 11.26 24.73 -41.77
N CYS A 578 9.93 24.69 -41.64
CA CYS A 578 9.08 25.86 -41.90
C CYS A 578 7.93 26.05 -40.91
N LYS A 579 7.78 25.13 -39.93
CA LYS A 579 6.85 25.18 -38.78
C LYS A 579 5.50 25.86 -39.12
N PRO A 580 4.71 25.32 -40.07
CA PRO A 580 3.43 25.89 -40.47
C PRO A 580 2.43 25.94 -39.31
N VAL A 581 1.66 27.03 -39.22
CA VAL A 581 0.58 27.21 -38.24
C VAL A 581 -0.78 27.39 -38.93
N PRO A 582 -1.91 27.19 -38.24
CA PRO A 582 -3.24 27.40 -38.82
C PRO A 582 -3.36 28.78 -39.48
N GLY A 583 -3.80 28.83 -40.74
CA GLY A 583 -3.87 30.06 -41.54
C GLY A 583 -2.72 30.23 -42.54
N ASP A 584 -1.60 29.52 -42.38
CA ASP A 584 -0.60 29.40 -43.44
C ASP A 584 -1.10 28.46 -44.56
N SER A 585 -0.85 28.81 -45.83
CA SER A 585 -1.05 27.89 -46.96
C SER A 585 -0.08 26.71 -46.86
N ILE A 586 -0.60 25.49 -46.71
CA ILE A 586 0.16 24.28 -46.44
C ILE A 586 0.11 23.27 -47.60
N ILE A 587 1.14 22.44 -47.68
CA ILE A 587 1.27 21.31 -48.60
C ILE A 587 1.80 20.09 -47.84
N GLY A 588 1.31 18.90 -48.16
CA GLY A 588 1.73 17.65 -47.54
C GLY A 588 2.76 16.93 -48.42
N PHE A 589 3.77 16.33 -47.81
CA PHE A 589 4.76 15.50 -48.49
C PHE A 589 4.74 14.08 -47.92
N ILE A 590 4.54 13.07 -48.77
CA ILE A 590 4.48 11.66 -48.36
C ILE A 590 5.90 11.13 -48.10
N THR A 591 6.20 10.86 -46.83
CA THR A 591 7.47 10.22 -46.41
C THR A 591 7.33 8.70 -46.31
N ILE A 592 8.43 7.97 -46.47
CA ILE A 592 8.40 6.49 -46.56
C ILE A 592 8.02 5.84 -45.21
N ASN A 593 8.45 6.40 -44.07
CA ASN A 593 8.31 5.78 -42.74
C ASN A 593 7.60 6.64 -41.68
N SER A 594 7.30 7.92 -41.96
CA SER A 594 6.78 8.88 -40.95
C SER A 594 5.45 9.52 -41.34
N GLY A 595 4.71 8.88 -42.26
CA GLY A 595 3.44 9.40 -42.75
C GLY A 595 3.61 10.67 -43.58
N ILE A 596 2.68 11.61 -43.42
CA ILE A 596 2.63 12.85 -44.18
C ILE A 596 3.27 13.98 -43.38
N THR A 597 4.28 14.63 -43.97
CA THR A 597 4.93 15.80 -43.37
C THR A 597 4.36 17.08 -43.97
N ILE A 598 3.91 18.00 -43.12
CA ILE A 598 3.23 19.23 -43.55
C ILE A 598 4.24 20.37 -43.62
N HIS A 599 4.30 21.02 -44.78
CA HIS A 599 5.16 22.16 -45.08
C HIS A 599 4.32 23.37 -45.48
N LYS A 600 4.89 24.58 -45.41
CA LYS A 600 4.30 25.75 -46.10
C LYS A 600 4.44 25.58 -47.61
N HIS A 601 3.46 26.07 -48.37
CA HIS A 601 3.49 26.05 -49.83
C HIS A 601 4.74 26.72 -50.42
N ASN A 602 5.27 27.74 -49.74
CA ASN A 602 6.49 28.47 -50.14
C ASN A 602 7.78 27.99 -49.46
N CYS A 603 7.80 26.77 -48.88
CA CYS A 603 8.98 26.26 -48.21
C CYS A 603 10.15 26.05 -49.20
N PRO A 604 11.37 26.58 -48.93
CA PRO A 604 12.53 26.44 -49.81
C PRO A 604 12.87 24.97 -50.12
N ASN A 605 12.71 24.09 -49.13
CA ASN A 605 12.96 22.66 -49.28
C ASN A 605 11.91 21.96 -50.18
N MET A 606 10.70 22.50 -50.28
CA MET A 606 9.67 21.96 -51.17
C MET A 606 9.85 22.49 -52.60
N LEU A 607 10.24 23.76 -52.75
CA LEU A 607 10.55 24.37 -54.04
C LEU A 607 11.80 23.74 -54.70
N ALA A 608 12.78 23.33 -53.90
CA ALA A 608 14.01 22.67 -54.35
C ALA A 608 13.87 21.16 -54.62
N LEU A 609 12.65 20.59 -54.60
CA LEU A 609 12.42 19.16 -54.85
C LEU A 609 12.63 18.80 -56.33
N PRO A 610 13.37 17.70 -56.64
CA PRO A 610 13.48 17.14 -58.00
C PRO A 610 12.11 16.70 -58.54
N ASP A 611 11.91 16.78 -59.86
CA ASP A 611 10.62 16.49 -60.52
C ASP A 611 10.07 15.09 -60.19
N GLU A 612 10.94 14.08 -60.06
CA GLU A 612 10.56 12.72 -59.68
C GLU A 612 9.88 12.62 -58.31
N LYS A 613 10.20 13.53 -57.38
CA LYS A 613 9.66 13.54 -56.01
C LYS A 613 8.43 14.44 -55.87
N ARG A 614 8.12 15.28 -56.87
CA ARG A 614 6.94 16.15 -56.86
C ARG A 614 5.62 15.37 -56.88
N GLN A 615 5.63 14.15 -57.42
CA GLN A 615 4.47 13.24 -57.39
C GLN A 615 4.03 12.82 -55.98
N ARG A 616 4.87 13.07 -54.95
CA ARG A 616 4.57 12.75 -53.54
C ARG A 616 4.02 13.94 -52.76
N LEU A 617 3.78 15.07 -53.44
CA LEU A 617 3.11 16.22 -52.86
C LEU A 617 1.60 16.01 -52.93
N ILE A 618 0.91 16.32 -51.83
CA ILE A 618 -0.54 16.22 -51.71
C ILE A 618 -1.09 17.53 -51.15
N GLU A 619 -2.27 17.91 -51.63
CA GLU A 619 -2.99 19.06 -51.12
C GLU A 619 -3.61 18.73 -49.75
N VAL A 620 -3.35 19.60 -48.78
CA VAL A 620 -3.81 19.43 -47.40
C VAL A 620 -4.38 20.75 -46.91
N GLU A 621 -5.44 20.68 -46.13
CA GLU A 621 -6.09 21.85 -45.54
C GLU A 621 -6.16 21.71 -44.02
N TRP A 622 -6.20 22.86 -43.34
CA TRP A 622 -6.46 22.90 -41.90
C TRP A 622 -7.89 22.45 -41.64
N GLY A 623 -8.08 21.43 -40.80
CA GLY A 623 -9.42 20.98 -40.41
C GLY A 623 -10.10 22.02 -39.52
N GLN A 624 -11.44 22.06 -39.54
CA GLN A 624 -12.24 23.03 -38.77
C GLN A 624 -12.36 22.74 -37.26
N ASP A 625 -11.55 21.83 -36.70
CA ASP A 625 -11.61 21.50 -35.28
C ASP A 625 -10.93 22.57 -34.41
N ALA A 626 -11.75 23.39 -33.78
CA ALA A 626 -11.38 24.61 -33.06
C ALA A 626 -10.69 24.42 -31.68
N GLN A 627 -10.03 23.28 -31.42
CA GLN A 627 -9.44 22.99 -30.09
C GLN A 627 -7.97 22.52 -30.09
N SER A 628 -7.28 22.50 -31.24
CA SER A 628 -5.83 22.22 -31.26
C SER A 628 -5.00 23.43 -30.84
N VAL A 629 -4.05 23.21 -29.92
CA VAL A 629 -3.03 24.19 -29.51
C VAL A 629 -1.71 23.92 -30.26
N TYR A 630 -1.00 24.97 -30.65
CA TYR A 630 0.22 24.88 -31.44
C TYR A 630 1.37 25.67 -30.79
N PRO A 631 2.57 25.09 -30.66
CA PRO A 631 3.72 25.80 -30.10
C PRO A 631 4.32 26.78 -31.13
N VAL A 632 4.58 28.01 -30.69
CA VAL A 632 5.22 29.09 -31.48
C VAL A 632 6.36 29.71 -30.69
N GLU A 633 7.46 30.00 -31.37
CA GLU A 633 8.63 30.65 -30.79
C GLU A 633 8.66 32.15 -31.11
N ILE A 634 8.91 32.97 -30.09
CA ILE A 634 8.98 34.43 -30.15
C ILE A 634 10.34 34.87 -29.58
N SER A 635 11.02 35.78 -30.27
CA SER A 635 12.17 36.53 -29.76
C SER A 635 11.73 37.89 -29.24
N LEU A 636 12.13 38.22 -28.01
CA LEU A 636 11.94 39.51 -27.36
C LEU A 636 13.31 40.10 -27.02
N THR A 637 13.54 41.34 -27.45
CA THR A 637 14.75 42.12 -27.15
C THR A 637 14.34 43.34 -26.33
N ALA A 638 14.94 43.52 -25.16
CA ALA A 638 14.56 44.58 -24.23
C ALA A 638 15.76 45.08 -23.42
N PHE A 639 15.71 46.31 -22.91
CA PHE A 639 16.71 46.80 -21.97
C PHE A 639 16.56 46.13 -20.61
N GLN A 640 17.69 45.87 -19.96
CA GLN A 640 17.73 45.20 -18.68
C GLN A 640 17.10 46.07 -17.58
N ARG A 641 16.05 45.55 -16.94
CA ARG A 641 15.46 46.15 -15.73
C ARG A 641 14.96 45.09 -14.76
N THR A 642 14.87 45.46 -13.49
CA THR A 642 14.20 44.66 -12.47
C THR A 642 12.71 44.53 -12.80
N GLY A 643 12.19 43.30 -12.74
CA GLY A 643 10.78 43.00 -12.99
C GLY A 643 10.37 42.73 -14.45
N LEU A 644 11.27 42.83 -15.43
CA LEU A 644 10.92 42.60 -16.85
C LEU A 644 10.24 41.23 -17.08
N MET A 645 10.76 40.16 -16.47
CA MET A 645 10.20 38.81 -16.63
C MET A 645 8.84 38.63 -15.93
N GLN A 646 8.62 39.37 -14.85
CA GLN A 646 7.34 39.37 -14.16
C GLN A 646 6.26 40.00 -15.05
N ASP A 647 6.59 41.10 -15.74
CA ASP A 647 5.66 41.77 -16.65
C ASP A 647 5.32 40.90 -17.86
N VAL A 648 6.34 40.26 -18.46
CA VAL A 648 6.15 39.30 -19.56
C VAL A 648 5.28 38.12 -19.12
N SER A 649 5.55 37.55 -17.94
CA SER A 649 4.76 36.43 -17.39
C SER A 649 3.32 36.84 -17.10
N THR A 650 3.11 38.05 -16.57
CA THR A 650 1.77 38.58 -16.25
C THR A 650 0.94 38.79 -17.50
N ILE A 651 1.51 39.32 -18.59
CA ILE A 651 0.81 39.46 -19.87
C ILE A 651 0.38 38.10 -20.42
N LEU A 652 1.25 37.10 -20.39
CA LEU A 652 0.94 35.75 -20.86
C LEU A 652 -0.14 35.08 -20.00
N ALA A 653 -0.04 35.21 -18.68
CA ALA A 653 -1.03 34.68 -17.73
C ALA A 653 -2.41 35.31 -17.94
N ASN A 654 -2.47 36.64 -18.13
CA ASN A 654 -3.72 37.37 -18.38
C ASN A 654 -4.39 36.95 -19.70
N GLN A 655 -3.61 36.52 -20.70
CA GLN A 655 -4.14 35.98 -21.96
C GLN A 655 -4.47 34.49 -21.90
N LYS A 656 -4.27 33.82 -20.75
CA LYS A 656 -4.46 32.37 -20.55
C LYS A 656 -3.61 31.53 -21.52
N ILE A 657 -2.38 31.95 -21.75
CA ILE A 657 -1.46 31.33 -22.69
C ILE A 657 -0.43 30.49 -21.95
N ASN A 658 -0.27 29.24 -22.38
CA ASN A 658 0.72 28.36 -21.79
C ASN A 658 2.12 28.73 -22.31
N LEU A 659 3.04 28.97 -21.39
CA LEU A 659 4.47 29.13 -21.68
C LEU A 659 5.15 27.78 -21.49
N LEU A 660 5.69 27.21 -22.57
CA LEU A 660 6.39 25.91 -22.55
C LEU A 660 7.86 26.05 -22.19
N ASN A 661 8.52 27.08 -22.71
CA ASN A 661 9.94 27.29 -22.49
C ASN A 661 10.28 28.78 -22.52
N ILE A 662 11.25 29.17 -21.68
CA ILE A 662 11.83 30.51 -21.66
C ILE A 662 13.34 30.38 -21.58
N ASN A 663 14.03 30.96 -22.55
CA ASN A 663 15.47 31.04 -22.57
C ASN A 663 15.87 32.50 -22.66
N SER A 664 16.49 33.04 -21.62
CA SER A 664 16.86 34.44 -21.54
C SER A 664 18.34 34.59 -21.30
N ASN A 665 18.98 35.42 -22.11
CA ASN A 665 20.38 35.76 -22.00
C ASN A 665 20.53 37.28 -21.84
N THR A 666 21.28 37.69 -20.84
CA THR A 666 21.50 39.11 -20.53
C THR A 666 22.92 39.49 -20.91
N ASN A 667 23.05 40.41 -21.87
CA ASN A 667 24.33 41.01 -22.22
C ASN A 667 24.59 42.22 -21.31
N LYS A 668 25.47 42.04 -20.32
CA LYS A 668 25.82 43.09 -19.35
C LYS A 668 26.56 44.28 -19.97
N ALA A 669 27.25 44.10 -21.10
CA ALA A 669 28.00 45.17 -21.77
C ALA A 669 27.06 46.14 -22.51
N GLU A 670 25.98 45.63 -23.11
CA GLU A 670 24.99 46.40 -23.86
C GLU A 670 23.77 46.79 -23.01
N GLN A 671 23.67 46.28 -21.78
CA GLN A 671 22.49 46.37 -20.90
C GLN A 671 21.21 45.86 -21.59
N MET A 672 21.34 44.83 -22.42
CA MET A 672 20.25 44.25 -23.20
C MET A 672 19.96 42.82 -22.78
N VAL A 673 18.68 42.45 -22.83
CA VAL A 673 18.15 41.12 -22.54
C VAL A 673 17.54 40.55 -23.81
N TYR A 674 18.07 39.41 -24.25
CA TYR A 674 17.57 38.64 -25.38
C TYR A 674 16.82 37.42 -24.86
N THR A 675 15.51 37.38 -25.06
CA THR A 675 14.65 36.32 -24.56
C THR A 675 13.99 35.58 -25.70
N LYS A 676 14.07 34.25 -25.69
CA LYS A 676 13.31 33.35 -26.57
C LYS A 676 12.22 32.67 -25.75
N LEU A 677 10.98 32.84 -26.18
CA LEU A 677 9.78 32.30 -25.55
C LEU A 677 9.14 31.26 -26.47
N THR A 678 8.78 30.10 -25.95
CA THR A 678 7.97 29.11 -26.65
C THR A 678 6.59 29.06 -26.00
N ILE A 679 5.56 29.49 -26.72
CA ILE A 679 4.17 29.61 -26.22
C ILE A 679 3.20 28.75 -27.03
N GLU A 680 2.12 28.30 -26.43
CA GLU A 680 1.05 27.58 -27.14
C GLU A 680 -0.10 28.52 -27.53
N ILE A 681 -0.43 28.58 -28.81
CA ILE A 681 -1.53 29.39 -29.34
C ILE A 681 -2.62 28.52 -29.97
N GLN A 682 -3.87 28.97 -29.92
CA GLN A 682 -5.00 28.31 -30.58
C GLN A 682 -5.34 28.97 -31.93
N LYS A 683 -5.16 30.30 -32.02
CA LYS A 683 -5.47 31.09 -33.22
C LYS A 683 -4.36 32.10 -33.50
N VAL A 684 -4.17 32.45 -34.77
CA VAL A 684 -3.19 33.47 -35.20
C VAL A 684 -3.51 34.84 -34.60
N ASP A 685 -4.79 35.17 -34.43
CA ASP A 685 -5.22 36.43 -33.80
C ASP A 685 -4.67 36.59 -32.37
N GLN A 686 -4.54 35.48 -31.63
CA GLN A 686 -3.92 35.51 -30.29
C GLN A 686 -2.44 35.85 -30.39
N LEU A 687 -1.72 35.31 -31.36
CA LEU A 687 -0.30 35.60 -31.55
C LEU A 687 -0.04 37.08 -31.83
N VAL A 688 -0.84 37.68 -32.72
CA VAL A 688 -0.73 39.11 -33.05
C VAL A 688 -0.99 39.96 -31.81
N LEU A 689 -2.04 39.65 -31.05
CA LEU A 689 -2.40 40.36 -29.83
C LEU A 689 -1.32 40.26 -28.73
N ILE A 690 -0.64 39.11 -28.62
CA ILE A 690 0.50 38.94 -27.68
C ILE A 690 1.69 39.79 -28.09
N ILE A 691 2.05 39.77 -29.39
CA ILE A 691 3.18 40.53 -29.90
C ILE A 691 2.96 42.03 -29.65
N ASP A 692 1.74 42.52 -29.91
CA ASP A 692 1.37 43.91 -29.63
C ASP A 692 1.42 44.27 -28.14
N LYS A 693 0.96 43.37 -27.26
CA LYS A 693 1.01 43.63 -25.80
C LYS A 693 2.43 43.58 -25.25
N LEU A 694 3.26 42.68 -25.76
CA LEU A 694 4.67 42.58 -25.36
C LEU A 694 5.48 43.76 -25.90
N SER A 695 5.18 44.29 -27.10
CA SER A 695 5.85 45.46 -27.66
C SER A 695 5.45 46.76 -26.94
N GLN A 696 4.26 46.82 -26.34
CA GLN A 696 3.81 47.94 -25.51
C GLN A 696 4.49 48.03 -24.14
N LEU A 697 5.23 46.99 -23.72
CA LEU A 697 5.94 47.05 -22.45
C LEU A 697 7.07 48.10 -22.50
N PRO A 698 7.19 48.94 -21.45
CA PRO A 698 8.27 49.90 -21.38
C PRO A 698 9.61 49.16 -21.37
N ASN A 699 10.53 49.65 -22.20
CA ASN A 699 11.89 49.14 -22.40
C ASN A 699 11.99 47.86 -23.26
N VAL A 700 10.90 47.41 -23.90
CA VAL A 700 10.98 46.40 -24.96
C VAL A 700 11.31 47.12 -26.28
N GLN A 701 12.39 46.69 -26.93
CA GLN A 701 12.84 47.27 -28.20
C GLN A 701 12.17 46.58 -29.39
N ASP A 702 12.07 45.25 -29.36
CA ASP A 702 11.57 44.48 -30.49
C ASP A 702 10.99 43.13 -30.04
N VAL A 703 9.88 42.72 -30.67
CA VAL A 703 9.23 41.42 -30.45
C VAL A 703 8.89 40.83 -31.81
N LYS A 704 9.50 39.70 -32.14
CA LYS A 704 9.35 39.04 -33.44
C LYS A 704 9.11 37.55 -33.28
N ARG A 705 8.31 36.99 -34.19
CA ARG A 705 8.21 35.53 -34.33
C ARG A 705 9.50 34.99 -34.95
N ILE A 706 10.03 33.90 -34.39
CA ILE A 706 11.13 33.15 -34.99
C ILE A 706 10.51 32.16 -36.00
N VAL A 707 10.87 32.26 -37.28
CA VAL A 707 10.40 31.39 -38.37
C VAL A 707 11.25 30.15 -38.49
#